data_AF-M5RB11-F1
#
_entry.id   AF-M5RB11-F1
#
_cell.length_a   1.000
_cell.length_b   1.000
_cell.length_c   1.000
_cell.angle_alpha   90.00
_cell.angle_beta   90.00
_cell.angle_gamma   90.00
#
_symmetry.space_group_name_H-M   'P 1'
#
loop_
_entity.id
_entity.type
_entity.pdbx_description
1 polymer ?
#
loop_
_entity_poly.entity_id
_entity_poly.type
_entity_poly.pdbx_seq_one_letter_code
_entity_poly.pdbx_strand_id
1 'polypeptide(L)'
;MSNEIRHAKPGRIRSLLAEHKLPVMLIGAGASISSGIPAAGDTVERAAKWAWCKDNGRLFNDPTVRPSDYKPWLAEKQWFDPNVHLADLYPLAIDNLLGIKRDRRDFFEKLISPPVDPNRGYRSLAKILHQGWVHTVLTTNFDDCVQRAATLEGRPHYIAKIKTRDDLVMFSGAPAEPQLIYIHGSVEHYTDKNLSGEVLSLAPEIVERIRPLLRDHPLVVVGYRGAERSVMNDLFHEQIEFTNQFAQGVFWCTRDKESEVQLSPLVRELADKIGSNFNSVTIRGFDDLFEIDLWNKLSIGKTPPAKHRTTEHQVPLSFDMQPIQSGAADNLDFILMKTRLKQYAETLNFWIAKDENWFLDAGDRLHLLAPVGEDHVPTYGGLLLFGTEPNATVECAEINVALRGPKNWLRKCLGDDIDSDEIEDSGSIEVTKQIAGNLWSQLDELTDFLSLVNFSFRLKAEHSKQVQAYNSIALKEAIVNALVHRDYKRGESIEIVVTPTSITIKSPGGLIDDVNAETGGMSIEELIKGDRRGIKGYRNPVISDLFYGGGQMDRRGSGLADLWQATVNNNGDASFGPDEENKNFIVTLQARPEVVDEVTNTALPATQETIRFAANALVFHELPKTVWCASTTVRSMRSLRQKRGGDNLPGGHVHDYTFYTFFDLDHLSSSTSLPFKRNSVITLSIDELLAIPNGRVLFVKLMNELLFEHLRQIGLRVDYRRRRAHYPKPENSNERKISYKGRVRKATRTVVKARSKRDSKDIIYFEHKAVAVQVMDFNDDWAVVLSPGYTFTRDGVGWPIGRERINVLSTRRAAKDFNQAVHQDVTFWIAMLSGESGGVFALRCREDLEPAAPTVVLSNRPPTVSFGSEMFAGANGGDLEDSEFTDLEEEIAQLAESEEMSDSHDVDGEEIE
;
A
#
# COMPACT_ATOMS: atom_id res chain seq x y z
N MET A 1 -10.99 -53.63 -0.36
CA MET A 1 -10.64 -52.84 -1.57
C MET A 1 -10.49 -51.41 -1.09
N SER A 2 -9.29 -50.84 -1.09
CA SER A 2 -9.14 -49.41 -0.77
C SER A 2 -9.86 -48.62 -1.86
N ASN A 3 -10.86 -47.83 -1.50
CA ASN A 3 -11.49 -46.91 -2.46
C ASN A 3 -10.42 -45.90 -2.88
N GLU A 4 -10.01 -45.93 -4.14
CA GLU A 4 -9.12 -44.89 -4.66
C GLU A 4 -9.82 -43.53 -4.54
N ILE A 5 -9.14 -42.58 -3.88
CA ILE A 5 -9.64 -41.21 -3.70
C ILE A 5 -9.82 -40.58 -5.08
N ARG A 6 -11.02 -40.04 -5.35
CA ARG A 6 -11.29 -39.35 -6.61
C ARG A 6 -10.57 -38.01 -6.63
N HIS A 7 -9.85 -37.75 -7.71
CA HIS A 7 -9.18 -36.47 -7.93
C HIS A 7 -9.96 -35.61 -8.93
N ALA A 8 -10.18 -34.34 -8.58
CA ALA A 8 -10.87 -33.35 -9.39
C ALA A 8 -10.01 -32.10 -9.56
N LYS A 9 -10.35 -31.29 -10.58
CA LYS A 9 -9.72 -29.98 -10.83
C LYS A 9 -10.60 -28.85 -10.29
N PRO A 10 -10.05 -27.65 -10.04
CA PRO A 10 -10.80 -26.49 -9.54
C PRO A 10 -12.02 -26.12 -10.38
N GLY A 11 -12.01 -26.45 -11.69
CA GLY A 11 -13.16 -26.27 -12.58
C GLY A 11 -14.43 -27.02 -12.16
N ARG A 12 -14.33 -28.07 -11.33
CA ARG A 12 -15.50 -28.76 -10.77
C ARG A 12 -16.23 -27.89 -9.76
N ILE A 13 -15.50 -27.20 -8.88
CA ILE A 13 -16.07 -26.23 -7.93
C ILE A 13 -16.76 -25.11 -8.69
N ARG A 14 -16.11 -24.57 -9.73
CA ARG A 14 -16.73 -23.56 -10.61
C ARG A 14 -18.05 -24.04 -11.21
N SER A 15 -18.14 -25.32 -11.61
CA SER A 15 -19.36 -25.89 -12.18
C SER A 15 -20.49 -25.94 -11.14
N LEU A 16 -20.20 -26.29 -9.88
CA LEU A 16 -21.19 -26.26 -8.79
C LEU A 16 -21.78 -24.85 -8.58
N LEU A 17 -20.92 -23.84 -8.59
CA LEU A 17 -21.35 -22.43 -8.44
C LEU A 17 -22.19 -21.97 -9.63
N ALA A 18 -21.78 -22.33 -10.85
CA ALA A 18 -22.51 -22.01 -12.08
C ALA A 18 -23.83 -22.78 -12.25
N GLU A 19 -23.97 -23.95 -11.61
CA GLU A 19 -25.20 -24.74 -11.54
C GLU A 19 -26.09 -24.37 -10.34
N HIS A 20 -25.76 -23.29 -9.62
CA HIS A 20 -26.49 -22.77 -8.46
C HIS A 20 -26.70 -23.82 -7.35
N LYS A 21 -25.69 -24.68 -7.10
CA LYS A 21 -25.75 -25.69 -6.04
C LYS A 21 -25.50 -25.14 -4.62
N LEU A 22 -25.18 -23.84 -4.51
CA LEU A 22 -24.99 -23.11 -3.25
C LEU A 22 -24.09 -23.85 -2.23
N PRO A 23 -22.82 -24.11 -2.56
CA PRO A 23 -21.94 -24.87 -1.67
C PRO A 23 -21.64 -24.12 -0.37
N VAL A 24 -21.48 -24.88 0.72
CA VAL A 24 -20.96 -24.40 2.00
C VAL A 24 -19.43 -24.40 1.92
N MET A 25 -18.80 -23.29 2.26
CA MET A 25 -17.34 -23.15 2.27
C MET A 25 -16.81 -23.34 3.68
N LEU A 26 -15.91 -24.30 3.92
CA LEU A 26 -15.16 -24.42 5.17
C LEU A 26 -13.73 -23.89 4.96
N ILE A 27 -13.40 -22.79 5.62
CA ILE A 27 -12.11 -22.11 5.52
C ILE A 27 -11.28 -22.38 6.77
N GLY A 28 -10.07 -22.94 6.56
CA GLY A 28 -9.11 -23.20 7.63
C GLY A 28 -7.98 -22.18 7.73
N ALA A 29 -7.11 -22.36 8.72
CA ALA A 29 -6.02 -21.42 9.03
C ALA A 29 -5.02 -21.25 7.87
N GLY A 30 -4.90 -22.27 7.01
CA GLY A 30 -4.04 -22.22 5.82
C GLY A 30 -4.46 -21.17 4.79
N ALA A 31 -5.70 -20.71 4.80
CA ALA A 31 -6.17 -19.64 3.92
C ALA A 31 -5.65 -18.25 4.32
N SER A 32 -5.40 -18.02 5.61
CA SER A 32 -5.01 -16.71 6.15
C SER A 32 -3.50 -16.43 6.12
N ILE A 33 -2.68 -17.42 5.73
CA ILE A 33 -1.21 -17.31 5.70
C ILE A 33 -0.74 -16.16 4.81
N SER A 34 -1.26 -16.07 3.58
CA SER A 34 -0.88 -15.01 2.65
C SER A 34 -1.42 -13.63 3.03
N SER A 35 -2.29 -13.56 4.04
CA SER A 35 -2.86 -12.32 4.61
C SER A 35 -2.18 -11.91 5.93
N GLY A 36 -1.05 -12.53 6.28
CA GLY A 36 -0.22 -12.16 7.43
C GLY A 36 -0.53 -12.90 8.73
N ILE A 37 -1.52 -13.79 8.74
CA ILE A 37 -1.82 -14.66 9.89
C ILE A 37 -0.86 -15.86 9.88
N PRO A 38 -0.07 -16.08 10.94
CA PRO A 38 0.88 -17.19 10.98
C PRO A 38 0.18 -18.57 10.97
N ALA A 39 0.82 -19.56 10.37
CA ALA A 39 0.37 -20.95 10.48
C ALA A 39 0.61 -21.48 11.91
N ALA A 40 -0.05 -22.58 12.29
CA ALA A 40 0.06 -23.15 13.64
C ALA A 40 1.51 -23.33 14.14
N GLY A 41 2.42 -23.81 13.29
CA GLY A 41 3.85 -23.94 13.65
C GLY A 41 4.54 -22.60 13.93
N ASP A 42 4.28 -21.58 13.11
CA ASP A 42 4.79 -20.23 13.31
C ASP A 42 4.17 -19.58 14.56
N THR A 43 2.91 -19.88 14.86
CA THR A 43 2.26 -19.43 16.09
C THR A 43 2.93 -20.02 17.33
N VAL A 44 3.36 -21.28 17.30
CA VAL A 44 4.15 -21.88 18.39
C VAL A 44 5.47 -21.15 18.59
N GLU A 45 6.19 -20.81 17.51
CA GLU A 45 7.43 -20.03 17.64
C GLU A 45 7.17 -18.64 18.21
N ARG A 46 6.09 -17.96 17.79
CA ARG A 46 5.70 -16.65 18.33
C ARG A 46 5.28 -16.74 19.80
N ALA A 47 4.54 -17.77 20.19
CA ALA A 47 4.15 -18.01 21.57
C ALA A 47 5.38 -18.28 22.46
N ALA A 48 6.36 -19.04 21.96
CA ALA A 48 7.62 -19.29 22.64
C ALA A 48 8.43 -18.00 22.83
N LYS A 49 8.57 -17.19 21.77
CA LYS A 49 9.22 -15.86 21.87
C LYS A 49 8.48 -14.97 22.87
N TRP A 50 7.14 -14.96 22.82
CA TRP A 50 6.31 -14.14 23.70
C TRP A 50 6.50 -14.50 25.17
N ALA A 51 6.42 -15.80 25.50
CA ALA A 51 6.62 -16.31 26.86
C ALA A 51 8.05 -16.03 27.35
N TRP A 52 9.06 -16.23 26.50
CA TRP A 52 10.45 -15.92 26.84
C TRP A 52 10.68 -14.42 27.09
N CYS A 53 10.13 -13.53 26.25
CA CYS A 53 10.22 -12.08 26.48
C CYS A 53 9.60 -11.70 27.83
N LYS A 54 8.45 -12.29 28.16
CA LYS A 54 7.76 -12.05 29.42
C LYS A 54 8.58 -12.51 30.63
N ASP A 55 9.15 -13.71 30.58
CA ASP A 55 10.03 -14.25 31.62
C ASP A 55 11.29 -13.38 31.84
N ASN A 56 11.75 -12.68 30.80
CA ASN A 56 12.94 -11.83 30.82
C ASN A 56 12.64 -10.32 30.96
N GLY A 57 11.40 -9.94 31.28
CA GLY A 57 11.02 -8.54 31.49
C GLY A 57 11.12 -7.64 30.24
N ARG A 58 11.06 -8.23 29.04
CA ARG A 58 11.14 -7.53 27.75
C ARG A 58 9.77 -7.34 27.12
N LEU A 59 9.69 -6.34 26.23
CA LEU A 59 8.52 -6.17 25.36
C LEU A 59 8.40 -7.37 24.41
N PHE A 60 7.17 -7.84 24.22
CA PHE A 60 6.88 -9.02 23.39
C PHE A 60 7.27 -8.86 21.91
N ASN A 61 7.30 -7.63 21.41
CA ASN A 61 7.66 -7.26 20.04
C ASN A 61 9.11 -6.76 19.91
N ASP A 62 9.96 -7.01 20.92
CA ASP A 62 11.36 -6.60 20.90
C ASP A 62 12.07 -7.15 19.64
N PRO A 63 12.55 -6.28 18.72
CA PRO A 63 13.19 -6.69 17.48
C PRO A 63 14.61 -7.24 17.71
N THR A 64 15.19 -7.04 18.90
CA THR A 64 16.53 -7.53 19.24
C THR A 64 16.56 -9.01 19.59
N VAL A 65 15.40 -9.60 19.92
CA VAL A 65 15.27 -11.00 20.33
C VAL A 65 15.26 -11.93 19.12
N ARG A 66 16.24 -12.84 19.07
CA ARG A 66 16.52 -13.78 17.98
C ARG A 66 16.09 -15.21 18.34
N PRO A 67 15.90 -16.09 17.33
CA PRO A 67 15.63 -17.51 17.56
C PRO A 67 16.66 -18.23 18.43
N SER A 68 17.91 -17.80 18.41
CA SER A 68 18.98 -18.33 19.27
C SER A 68 18.71 -18.15 20.77
N ASP A 69 17.88 -17.18 21.13
CA ASP A 69 17.70 -16.76 22.52
C ASP A 69 16.62 -17.62 23.21
N TYR A 70 15.51 -17.88 22.52
CA TYR A 70 14.37 -18.60 23.08
C TYR A 70 14.28 -20.07 22.67
N LYS A 71 14.90 -20.51 21.55
CA LYS A 71 14.85 -21.94 21.15
C LYS A 71 15.54 -22.89 22.15
N PRO A 72 16.71 -22.55 22.75
CA PRO A 72 17.29 -23.38 23.80
C PRO A 72 16.37 -23.49 25.02
N TRP A 73 15.80 -22.37 25.46
CA TRP A 73 14.83 -22.32 26.56
C TRP A 73 13.55 -23.14 26.28
N LEU A 74 13.09 -23.17 25.02
CA LEU A 74 11.95 -23.99 24.63
C LEU A 74 12.31 -25.49 24.65
N ALA A 75 13.53 -25.85 24.26
CA ALA A 75 14.03 -27.22 24.30
C ALA A 75 14.19 -27.78 25.73
N GLU A 76 14.30 -26.92 26.74
CA GLU A 76 14.32 -27.32 28.16
C GLU A 76 12.93 -27.69 28.69
N LYS A 77 11.84 -27.40 27.96
CA LYS A 77 10.48 -27.70 28.41
C LYS A 77 10.15 -29.18 28.23
N GLN A 78 9.65 -29.82 29.30
CA GLN A 78 9.37 -31.26 29.32
C GLN A 78 8.33 -31.73 28.29
N TRP A 79 7.42 -30.85 27.85
CA TRP A 79 6.38 -31.18 26.87
C TRP A 79 6.82 -30.98 25.42
N PHE A 80 7.98 -30.35 25.17
CA PHE A 80 8.45 -30.01 23.84
C PHE A 80 9.36 -31.11 23.29
N ASP A 81 8.98 -31.71 22.14
CA ASP A 81 9.81 -32.67 21.42
C ASP A 81 10.30 -32.04 20.09
N PRO A 82 11.61 -31.82 19.91
CA PRO A 82 12.14 -31.24 18.68
C PRO A 82 11.96 -32.11 17.43
N ASN A 83 11.61 -33.39 17.58
CA ASN A 83 11.38 -34.31 16.46
C ASN A 83 9.92 -34.29 15.96
N VAL A 84 9.01 -33.66 16.68
CA VAL A 84 7.62 -33.49 16.29
C VAL A 84 7.46 -32.19 15.52
N HIS A 85 6.65 -32.20 14.46
CA HIS A 85 6.38 -31.00 13.68
C HIS A 85 5.71 -29.94 14.58
N LEU A 86 6.22 -28.70 14.60
CA LEU A 86 5.77 -27.65 15.52
C LEU A 86 4.24 -27.41 15.49
N ALA A 87 3.62 -27.56 14.32
CA ALA A 87 2.17 -27.42 14.20
C ALA A 87 1.37 -28.45 15.03
N ASP A 88 1.92 -29.65 15.27
CA ASP A 88 1.27 -30.69 16.07
C ASP A 88 1.43 -30.44 17.56
N LEU A 89 2.47 -29.68 17.95
CA LEU A 89 2.69 -29.21 19.33
C LEU A 89 1.84 -27.99 19.69
N TYR A 90 1.04 -27.46 18.75
CA TYR A 90 0.29 -26.22 18.94
C TYR A 90 -0.61 -26.22 20.19
N PRO A 91 -1.46 -27.23 20.45
CA PRO A 91 -2.31 -27.22 21.64
C PRO A 91 -1.48 -27.24 22.94
N LEU A 92 -0.40 -28.03 22.97
CA LEU A 92 0.50 -28.13 24.13
C LEU A 92 1.23 -26.80 24.37
N ALA A 93 1.66 -26.13 23.30
CA ALA A 93 2.36 -24.86 23.39
C ALA A 93 1.47 -23.75 23.95
N ILE A 94 0.21 -23.64 23.50
CA ILE A 94 -0.72 -22.63 24.02
C ILE A 94 -1.00 -22.87 25.51
N ASP A 95 -1.21 -24.12 25.92
CA ASP A 95 -1.51 -24.46 27.33
C ASP A 95 -0.31 -24.20 28.26
N ASN A 96 0.89 -24.63 27.85
CA ASN A 96 2.08 -24.53 28.70
C ASN A 96 2.77 -23.15 28.66
N LEU A 97 2.63 -22.39 27.57
CA LEU A 97 3.30 -21.09 27.41
C LEU A 97 2.37 -19.90 27.70
N LEU A 98 1.06 -20.07 27.51
CA LEU A 98 0.05 -19.00 27.65
C LEU A 98 -1.05 -19.41 28.66
N GLY A 99 -0.64 -19.99 29.80
CA GLY A 99 -1.57 -20.55 30.78
C GLY A 99 -2.47 -19.53 31.50
N ILE A 100 -2.08 -18.24 31.53
CA ILE A 100 -2.90 -17.17 32.10
C ILE A 100 -3.93 -16.71 31.05
N LYS A 101 -5.22 -16.69 31.42
CA LYS A 101 -6.32 -16.30 30.51
C LYS A 101 -6.08 -14.95 29.81
N ARG A 102 -5.68 -13.92 30.57
CA ARG A 102 -5.40 -12.57 30.04
C ARG A 102 -4.25 -12.57 29.03
N ASP A 103 -3.17 -13.28 29.33
CA ASP A 103 -2.00 -13.37 28.46
C ASP A 103 -2.33 -14.01 27.11
N ARG A 104 -3.11 -15.10 27.16
CA ARG A 104 -3.56 -15.79 25.96
C ARG A 104 -4.46 -14.90 25.11
N ARG A 105 -5.37 -14.17 25.73
CA ARG A 105 -6.22 -13.18 25.05
C ARG A 105 -5.37 -12.11 24.37
N ASP A 106 -4.47 -11.47 25.12
CA ASP A 106 -3.58 -10.41 24.60
C ASP A 106 -2.69 -10.92 23.44
N PHE A 107 -2.23 -12.18 23.52
CA PHE A 107 -1.46 -12.82 22.46
C PHE A 107 -2.31 -13.04 21.20
N PHE A 108 -3.50 -13.62 21.33
CA PHE A 108 -4.36 -13.92 20.19
C PHE A 108 -4.91 -12.66 19.53
N GLU A 109 -5.36 -11.65 20.29
CA GLU A 109 -5.85 -10.37 19.74
C GLU A 109 -4.80 -9.72 18.82
N LYS A 110 -3.52 -9.75 19.23
CA LYS A 110 -2.40 -9.25 18.40
C LYS A 110 -2.08 -10.15 17.21
N LEU A 111 -2.33 -11.45 17.33
CA LEU A 111 -2.07 -12.42 16.27
C LEU A 111 -3.10 -12.32 15.13
N ILE A 112 -4.37 -12.09 15.48
CA ILE A 112 -5.51 -12.13 14.54
C ILE A 112 -5.76 -10.80 13.83
N SER A 113 -5.16 -9.71 14.33
CA SER A 113 -5.26 -8.37 13.77
C SER A 113 -3.91 -7.91 13.19
N PRO A 114 -3.39 -8.55 12.12
CA PRO A 114 -2.13 -8.16 11.52
C PRO A 114 -2.27 -6.79 10.86
N PRO A 115 -1.19 -5.98 10.80
CA PRO A 115 -1.18 -4.67 10.15
C PRO A 115 -1.24 -4.75 8.61
N VAL A 116 -1.50 -5.93 8.06
CA VAL A 116 -1.57 -6.20 6.62
C VAL A 116 -3.03 -6.45 6.24
N ASP A 117 -3.43 -5.93 5.08
CA ASP A 117 -4.77 -6.19 4.54
C ASP A 117 -4.94 -7.63 4.04
N PRO A 118 -6.17 -8.17 4.08
CA PRO A 118 -6.51 -9.41 3.40
C PRO A 118 -6.05 -9.43 1.94
N ASN A 119 -5.47 -10.56 1.54
CA ASN A 119 -4.95 -10.77 0.20
C ASN A 119 -6.08 -11.04 -0.81
N ARG A 120 -5.72 -11.16 -2.09
CA ARG A 120 -6.63 -11.23 -3.24
C ARG A 120 -7.64 -12.39 -3.20
N GLY A 121 -7.33 -13.50 -2.51
CA GLY A 121 -8.26 -14.60 -2.29
C GLY A 121 -9.49 -14.20 -1.48
N TYR A 122 -9.29 -13.56 -0.33
CA TYR A 122 -10.39 -13.11 0.52
C TYR A 122 -11.19 -11.98 -0.14
N ARG A 123 -10.52 -11.07 -0.86
CA ARG A 123 -11.19 -10.03 -1.66
C ARG A 123 -12.08 -10.63 -2.74
N SER A 124 -11.61 -11.67 -3.42
CA SER A 124 -12.40 -12.39 -4.43
C SER A 124 -13.54 -13.20 -3.81
N LEU A 125 -13.32 -13.81 -2.65
CA LEU A 125 -14.38 -14.47 -1.87
C LEU A 125 -15.48 -13.48 -1.49
N ALA A 126 -15.14 -12.27 -1.02
CA ALA A 126 -16.12 -11.23 -0.70
C ALA A 126 -16.98 -10.87 -1.94
N LYS A 127 -16.38 -10.77 -3.13
CA LYS A 127 -17.13 -10.57 -4.38
C LYS A 127 -18.04 -11.74 -4.73
N ILE A 128 -17.59 -12.97 -4.53
CA ILE A 128 -18.38 -14.20 -4.76
C ILE A 128 -19.57 -14.27 -3.80
N LEU A 129 -19.39 -13.90 -2.53
CA LEU A 129 -20.45 -13.79 -1.53
C LEU A 129 -21.47 -12.73 -1.92
N HIS A 130 -21.01 -11.56 -2.36
CA HIS A 130 -21.89 -10.48 -2.83
C HIS A 130 -22.74 -10.87 -4.05
N GLN A 131 -22.19 -11.67 -4.98
CA GLN A 131 -22.96 -12.21 -6.09
C GLN A 131 -23.92 -13.35 -5.69
N GLY A 132 -23.86 -13.85 -4.45
CA GLY A 132 -24.71 -14.95 -4.00
C GLY A 132 -24.32 -16.33 -4.54
N TRP A 133 -23.16 -16.49 -5.17
CA TRP A 133 -22.69 -17.83 -5.57
C TRP A 133 -22.37 -18.71 -4.37
N VAL A 134 -22.03 -18.08 -3.24
CA VAL A 134 -21.85 -18.71 -1.92
C VAL A 134 -22.65 -17.90 -0.92
N HIS A 135 -23.38 -18.56 -0.02
CA HIS A 135 -24.10 -17.88 1.05
C HIS A 135 -23.58 -18.21 2.45
N THR A 136 -22.92 -19.36 2.64
CA THR A 136 -22.44 -19.78 3.97
C THR A 136 -20.95 -20.06 3.94
N VAL A 137 -20.23 -19.38 4.84
CA VAL A 137 -18.82 -19.65 5.14
C VAL A 137 -18.71 -20.12 6.58
N LEU A 138 -18.15 -21.30 6.78
CA LEU A 138 -17.71 -21.82 8.07
C LEU A 138 -16.21 -21.53 8.19
N THR A 139 -15.76 -21.05 9.35
CA THR A 139 -14.33 -20.81 9.61
C THR A 139 -13.91 -21.39 10.93
N THR A 140 -12.74 -22.06 10.94
CA THR A 140 -12.03 -22.44 12.17
C THR A 140 -11.14 -21.31 12.69
N ASN A 141 -11.00 -20.22 11.93
CA ASN A 141 -10.08 -19.14 12.25
C ASN A 141 -10.76 -18.12 13.15
N PHE A 142 -9.96 -17.45 13.97
CA PHE A 142 -10.42 -16.33 14.79
C PHE A 142 -10.21 -14.97 14.13
N ASP A 143 -9.54 -14.94 12.97
CA ASP A 143 -9.29 -13.72 12.22
C ASP A 143 -10.55 -13.16 11.55
N ASP A 144 -10.48 -11.86 11.24
CA ASP A 144 -11.54 -11.13 10.56
C ASP A 144 -11.21 -10.92 9.07
N CYS A 145 -10.41 -11.80 8.44
CA CYS A 145 -9.98 -11.59 7.05
C CYS A 145 -11.15 -11.48 6.05
N VAL A 146 -12.22 -12.26 6.24
CA VAL A 146 -13.43 -12.19 5.40
C VAL A 146 -14.14 -10.85 5.59
N GLN A 147 -14.31 -10.40 6.84
CA GLN A 147 -14.96 -9.13 7.16
C GLN A 147 -14.14 -7.95 6.64
N ARG A 148 -12.84 -7.92 6.95
CA ARG A 148 -11.92 -6.89 6.45
C ARG A 148 -11.90 -6.86 4.93
N ALA A 149 -11.93 -8.01 4.26
CA ALA A 149 -12.03 -8.06 2.80
C ALA A 149 -13.35 -7.49 2.29
N ALA A 150 -14.46 -7.76 2.97
CA ALA A 150 -15.76 -7.17 2.61
C ALA A 150 -15.75 -5.64 2.76
N THR A 151 -15.21 -5.12 3.87
CA THR A 151 -15.00 -3.67 4.07
C THR A 151 -14.08 -3.09 2.99
N LEU A 152 -12.99 -3.78 2.64
CA LEU A 152 -12.06 -3.29 1.61
C LEU A 152 -12.68 -3.20 0.21
N GLU A 153 -13.52 -4.17 -0.16
CA GLU A 153 -14.20 -4.22 -1.45
C GLU A 153 -15.54 -3.45 -1.47
N GLY A 154 -16.00 -2.98 -0.30
CA GLY A 154 -17.31 -2.36 -0.09
C GLY A 154 -18.48 -3.34 -0.26
N ARG A 155 -18.23 -4.65 -0.27
CA ARG A 155 -19.23 -5.67 -0.56
C ARG A 155 -18.85 -7.07 -0.02
N PRO A 156 -19.82 -7.95 0.31
CA PRO A 156 -21.25 -7.66 0.41
C PRO A 156 -21.51 -6.59 1.48
N HIS A 157 -22.60 -5.84 1.33
CA HIS A 157 -22.90 -4.75 2.25
C HIS A 157 -23.15 -5.26 3.69
N TYR A 158 -23.65 -6.49 3.82
CA TYR A 158 -23.88 -7.14 5.10
C TYR A 158 -23.40 -8.60 5.07
N ILE A 159 -22.84 -9.05 6.20
CA ILE A 159 -22.53 -10.46 6.49
C ILE A 159 -23.05 -10.77 7.89
N ALA A 160 -23.91 -11.77 8.04
CA ALA A 160 -24.36 -12.25 9.34
C ALA A 160 -23.18 -12.95 10.05
N LYS A 161 -22.66 -12.33 11.11
CA LYS A 161 -21.52 -12.85 11.88
C LYS A 161 -22.02 -13.68 13.05
N ILE A 162 -21.68 -14.96 13.08
CA ILE A 162 -22.13 -15.89 14.12
C ILE A 162 -20.89 -16.37 14.88
N LYS A 163 -20.58 -15.70 15.99
CA LYS A 163 -19.41 -15.97 16.85
C LYS A 163 -19.81 -16.51 18.22
N THR A 164 -21.00 -16.20 18.71
CA THR A 164 -21.46 -16.51 20.05
C THR A 164 -22.83 -17.19 20.02
N ARG A 165 -23.29 -17.66 21.18
CA ARG A 165 -24.64 -18.25 21.33
C ARG A 165 -25.74 -17.24 21.05
N ASP A 166 -25.56 -15.98 21.43
CA ASP A 166 -26.54 -14.93 21.22
C ASP A 166 -26.70 -14.61 19.71
N ASP A 167 -25.61 -14.77 18.94
CA ASP A 167 -25.63 -14.59 17.49
C ASP A 167 -26.41 -15.68 16.74
N LEU A 168 -26.70 -16.82 17.37
CA LEU A 168 -27.44 -17.93 16.74
C LEU A 168 -28.85 -17.54 16.30
N VAL A 169 -29.40 -16.45 16.84
CA VAL A 169 -30.67 -15.88 16.39
C VAL A 169 -30.61 -15.40 14.93
N MET A 170 -29.42 -15.01 14.45
CA MET A 170 -29.19 -14.58 13.07
C MET A 170 -28.97 -15.76 12.10
N PHE A 171 -28.77 -16.99 12.60
CA PHE A 171 -28.51 -18.16 11.76
C PHE A 171 -29.71 -18.49 10.87
N SER A 172 -29.46 -18.74 9.58
CA SER A 172 -30.49 -19.26 8.66
C SER A 172 -29.99 -20.46 7.87
N GLY A 173 -30.87 -21.44 7.66
CA GLY A 173 -30.63 -22.58 6.77
C GLY A 173 -30.76 -22.23 5.28
N ALA A 174 -31.44 -21.12 4.97
CA ALA A 174 -31.58 -20.56 3.62
C ALA A 174 -31.32 -19.05 3.68
N PRO A 175 -30.06 -18.64 3.96
CA PRO A 175 -29.75 -17.24 4.23
C PRO A 175 -29.86 -16.40 2.94
N ALA A 176 -30.58 -15.28 3.04
CA ALA A 176 -30.69 -14.32 1.94
C ALA A 176 -29.47 -13.39 1.83
N GLU A 177 -28.87 -13.06 2.97
CA GLU A 177 -27.59 -12.38 3.05
C GLU A 177 -26.50 -13.36 3.49
N PRO A 178 -25.25 -13.22 3.02
CA PRO A 178 -24.17 -14.14 3.38
C PRO A 178 -23.98 -14.26 4.90
N GLN A 179 -23.70 -15.46 5.39
CA GLN A 179 -23.39 -15.73 6.79
C GLN A 179 -21.98 -16.30 6.96
N LEU A 180 -21.29 -15.81 7.99
CA LEU A 180 -19.97 -16.24 8.41
C LEU A 180 -20.05 -16.82 9.82
N ILE A 181 -19.82 -18.13 9.92
CA ILE A 181 -20.00 -18.90 11.14
C ILE A 181 -18.62 -19.30 11.66
N TYR A 182 -18.28 -18.80 12.86
CA TYR A 182 -17.07 -19.15 13.57
C TYR A 182 -17.35 -20.37 14.42
N ILE A 183 -16.96 -21.55 13.94
CA ILE A 183 -17.34 -22.82 14.59
C ILE A 183 -16.70 -23.00 15.97
N HIS A 184 -15.57 -22.33 16.22
CA HIS A 184 -14.89 -22.25 17.52
C HIS A 184 -15.33 -21.07 18.38
N GLY A 185 -16.16 -20.19 17.84
CA GLY A 185 -16.63 -18.97 18.47
C GLY A 185 -15.61 -17.83 18.51
N SER A 186 -15.78 -16.91 19.47
CA SER A 186 -14.84 -15.78 19.68
C SER A 186 -13.54 -16.23 20.35
N VAL A 187 -12.47 -15.43 20.21
CA VAL A 187 -11.22 -15.64 20.95
C VAL A 187 -11.50 -15.69 22.45
N GLU A 188 -12.32 -14.78 22.98
CA GLU A 188 -12.68 -14.76 24.39
C GLU A 188 -13.27 -16.11 24.83
N HIS A 189 -14.28 -16.61 24.10
CA HIS A 189 -14.91 -17.89 24.40
C HIS A 189 -13.94 -19.08 24.28
N TYR A 190 -13.07 -19.05 23.26
CA TYR A 190 -12.04 -20.08 23.07
C TYR A 190 -10.98 -20.04 24.18
N THR A 191 -10.54 -18.85 24.57
CA THR A 191 -9.58 -18.67 25.67
C THR A 191 -10.18 -18.96 27.04
N ASP A 192 -11.49 -18.92 27.19
CA ASP A 192 -12.14 -19.27 28.46
C ASP A 192 -12.23 -20.78 28.68
N LYS A 193 -12.27 -21.56 27.60
CA LYS A 193 -12.17 -23.02 27.62
C LYS A 193 -10.73 -23.43 27.96
N ASN A 194 -10.51 -23.79 29.22
CA ASN A 194 -9.27 -24.39 29.69
C ASN A 194 -9.51 -25.89 29.88
N LEU A 195 -8.46 -26.68 29.62
CA LEU A 195 -8.30 -28.12 29.87
C LEU A 195 -8.55 -29.00 28.64
N SER A 196 -7.58 -29.88 28.42
CA SER A 196 -7.44 -30.94 27.41
C SER A 196 -8.66 -31.88 27.22
N GLY A 197 -9.75 -31.68 27.95
CA GLY A 197 -11.05 -32.35 27.78
C GLY A 197 -12.14 -31.54 27.05
N GLU A 198 -12.19 -30.21 27.18
CA GLU A 198 -13.28 -29.38 26.62
C GLU A 198 -13.06 -28.94 25.16
N VAL A 199 -11.85 -29.12 24.62
CA VAL A 199 -11.49 -28.82 23.21
C VAL A 199 -11.79 -30.01 22.27
N LEU A 200 -12.36 -31.10 22.81
CA LEU A 200 -12.63 -32.33 22.04
C LEU A 200 -13.93 -32.28 21.22
N SER A 201 -14.85 -31.35 21.52
CA SER A 201 -16.13 -31.20 20.83
C SER A 201 -16.49 -29.73 20.62
N LEU A 202 -17.17 -29.44 19.52
CA LEU A 202 -17.79 -28.16 19.21
C LEU A 202 -19.04 -27.93 20.07
N ALA A 203 -19.52 -26.69 20.10
CA ALA A 203 -20.78 -26.36 20.78
C ALA A 203 -21.95 -27.10 20.08
N PRO A 204 -22.69 -27.98 20.78
CA PRO A 204 -23.76 -28.78 20.17
C PRO A 204 -24.83 -27.93 19.48
N GLU A 205 -25.10 -26.73 20.01
CA GLU A 205 -26.10 -25.82 19.47
C GLU A 205 -25.73 -25.31 18.07
N ILE A 206 -24.44 -25.05 17.82
CA ILE A 206 -23.93 -24.64 16.50
C ILE A 206 -23.98 -25.83 15.54
N VAL A 207 -23.57 -27.02 15.99
CA VAL A 207 -23.55 -28.24 15.15
C VAL A 207 -24.95 -28.61 14.68
N GLU A 208 -25.95 -28.57 15.57
CA GLU A 208 -27.36 -28.85 15.22
C GLU A 208 -27.91 -27.87 14.18
N ARG A 209 -27.47 -26.60 14.21
CA ARG A 209 -27.83 -25.60 13.19
C ARG A 209 -27.15 -25.84 11.86
N ILE A 210 -25.87 -26.24 11.86
CA ILE A 210 -25.09 -26.50 10.64
C ILE A 210 -25.49 -27.81 9.95
N ARG A 211 -25.92 -28.82 10.70
CA ARG A 211 -26.16 -30.17 10.18
C ARG A 211 -27.08 -30.23 8.93
N PRO A 212 -28.22 -29.51 8.86
CA PRO A 212 -29.04 -29.43 7.64
C PRO A 212 -28.27 -28.89 6.43
N LEU A 213 -27.42 -27.88 6.62
CA LEU A 213 -26.62 -27.30 5.53
C LEU A 213 -25.65 -28.34 4.94
N LEU A 214 -25.05 -29.18 5.78
CA LEU A 214 -24.15 -30.25 5.34
C LEU A 214 -24.85 -31.37 4.58
N ARG A 215 -26.15 -31.58 4.84
CA ARG A 215 -26.98 -32.57 4.13
C ARG A 215 -27.42 -32.03 2.77
N ASP A 216 -27.83 -30.76 2.73
CA ASP A 216 -28.56 -30.20 1.59
C ASP A 216 -27.64 -29.53 0.55
N HIS A 217 -26.38 -29.21 0.92
CA HIS A 217 -25.43 -28.51 0.07
C HIS A 217 -24.08 -29.22 -0.08
N PRO A 218 -23.38 -29.05 -1.22
CA PRO A 218 -22.01 -29.51 -1.37
C PRO A 218 -21.07 -28.79 -0.38
N LEU A 219 -20.11 -29.50 0.19
CA LEU A 219 -19.12 -28.92 1.10
C LEU A 219 -17.78 -28.74 0.39
N VAL A 220 -17.23 -27.53 0.41
CA VAL A 220 -15.91 -27.22 -0.16
C VAL A 220 -14.98 -26.82 0.98
N VAL A 221 -13.91 -27.58 1.19
CA VAL A 221 -12.95 -27.40 2.29
C VAL A 221 -11.66 -26.82 1.74
N VAL A 222 -11.22 -25.65 2.23
CA VAL A 222 -10.02 -24.96 1.73
C VAL A 222 -9.15 -24.48 2.90
N GLY A 223 -7.85 -24.76 2.83
CA GLY A 223 -6.89 -24.28 3.84
C GLY A 223 -7.00 -24.99 5.20
N TYR A 224 -7.75 -26.09 5.28
CA TYR A 224 -7.92 -26.89 6.48
C TYR A 224 -7.22 -28.26 6.35
N ARG A 225 -6.38 -28.62 7.33
CA ARG A 225 -5.58 -29.86 7.30
C ARG A 225 -6.32 -31.09 7.83
N GLY A 226 -7.42 -30.90 8.55
CA GLY A 226 -8.14 -32.02 9.19
C GLY A 226 -7.36 -32.71 10.29
N ALA A 227 -6.54 -31.96 11.03
CA ALA A 227 -5.81 -32.49 12.20
C ALA A 227 -6.62 -32.36 13.50
N GLU A 228 -7.63 -31.48 13.51
CA GLU A 228 -8.38 -31.16 14.72
C GLU A 228 -9.55 -32.12 14.92
N ARG A 229 -9.58 -32.79 16.07
CA ARG A 229 -10.56 -33.85 16.36
C ARG A 229 -11.99 -33.32 16.53
N SER A 230 -12.18 -32.19 17.20
CA SER A 230 -13.50 -31.58 17.42
C SER A 230 -14.26 -31.34 16.11
N VAL A 231 -13.59 -30.73 15.14
CA VAL A 231 -14.16 -30.46 13.82
C VAL A 231 -14.36 -31.76 13.02
N MET A 232 -13.34 -32.63 12.96
CA MET A 232 -13.42 -33.88 12.18
C MET A 232 -14.43 -34.87 12.73
N ASN A 233 -14.66 -34.89 14.05
CA ASN A 233 -15.67 -35.74 14.66
C ASN A 233 -17.06 -35.14 14.45
N ASP A 234 -17.28 -33.92 14.95
CA ASP A 234 -18.62 -33.37 15.11
C ASP A 234 -19.23 -32.86 13.80
N LEU A 235 -18.43 -32.27 12.89
CA LEU A 235 -18.93 -31.79 11.59
C LEU A 235 -18.84 -32.84 10.47
N PHE A 236 -17.97 -33.84 10.61
CA PHE A 236 -17.77 -34.85 9.57
C PHE A 236 -18.21 -36.24 10.01
N HIS A 237 -17.50 -36.91 10.93
CA HIS A 237 -17.76 -38.32 11.26
C HIS A 237 -19.17 -38.59 11.79
N GLU A 238 -19.65 -37.81 12.76
CA GLU A 238 -20.98 -37.98 13.35
C GLU A 238 -22.10 -37.66 12.35
N GLN A 239 -21.78 -36.92 11.28
CA GLN A 239 -22.75 -36.48 10.27
C GLN A 239 -22.82 -37.40 9.05
N ILE A 240 -21.99 -38.43 8.97
CA ILE A 240 -21.93 -39.34 7.80
C ILE A 240 -23.29 -40.00 7.55
N GLU A 241 -23.95 -40.53 8.59
CA GLU A 241 -25.24 -41.19 8.41
C GLU A 241 -26.35 -40.19 8.09
N PHE A 242 -26.41 -39.08 8.81
CA PHE A 242 -27.44 -38.05 8.61
C PHE A 242 -27.39 -37.41 7.21
N THR A 243 -26.19 -37.21 6.68
CA THR A 243 -25.97 -36.60 5.35
C THR A 243 -26.04 -37.61 4.20
N ASN A 244 -26.40 -38.87 4.49
CA ASN A 244 -26.37 -39.98 3.53
C ASN A 244 -25.00 -40.09 2.84
N GLN A 245 -23.95 -40.24 3.65
CA GLN A 245 -22.54 -40.21 3.25
C GLN A 245 -22.15 -38.94 2.48
N PHE A 246 -22.66 -37.77 2.88
CA PHE A 246 -22.51 -36.51 2.15
C PHE A 246 -22.91 -36.64 0.67
N ALA A 247 -24.17 -36.96 0.40
CA ALA A 247 -24.67 -37.21 -0.95
C ALA A 247 -24.44 -36.04 -1.95
N GLN A 248 -24.34 -34.80 -1.46
CA GLN A 248 -24.03 -33.61 -2.28
C GLN A 248 -22.53 -33.45 -2.59
N GLY A 249 -21.67 -34.26 -1.98
CA GLY A 249 -20.24 -34.32 -2.20
C GLY A 249 -19.41 -33.44 -1.27
N VAL A 250 -18.22 -33.93 -0.91
CA VAL A 250 -17.18 -33.21 -0.17
C VAL A 250 -16.00 -32.95 -1.11
N PHE A 251 -15.68 -31.68 -1.31
CA PHE A 251 -14.59 -31.22 -2.17
C PHE A 251 -13.44 -30.70 -1.31
N TRP A 252 -12.44 -31.53 -1.10
CA TRP A 252 -11.31 -31.24 -0.22
C TRP A 252 -10.13 -30.68 -1.01
N CYS A 253 -9.85 -29.39 -0.85
CA CYS A 253 -8.78 -28.73 -1.59
C CYS A 253 -7.39 -29.03 -1.00
N THR A 254 -6.48 -29.53 -1.84
CA THR A 254 -5.08 -29.84 -1.49
C THR A 254 -4.12 -29.08 -2.39
N ARG A 255 -2.91 -28.76 -1.92
CA ARG A 255 -1.93 -28.04 -2.74
C ARG A 255 -1.22 -28.98 -3.73
N ASP A 256 -0.80 -28.47 -4.89
CA ASP A 256 -0.01 -29.21 -5.89
C ASP A 256 1.22 -29.92 -5.26
N LYS A 257 1.93 -29.24 -4.34
CA LYS A 257 3.11 -29.78 -3.63
C LYS A 257 2.75 -30.70 -2.45
N GLU A 258 1.53 -30.59 -1.92
CA GLU A 258 1.03 -31.44 -0.84
C GLU A 258 0.34 -32.69 -1.39
N SER A 259 0.19 -32.85 -2.70
CA SER A 259 -0.33 -34.10 -3.28
C SER A 259 0.65 -35.27 -3.08
N GLU A 260 1.93 -34.99 -2.78
CA GLU A 260 2.93 -35.95 -2.29
C GLU A 260 2.92 -36.13 -0.76
N VAL A 261 2.31 -35.18 -0.02
CA VAL A 261 2.15 -35.24 1.45
C VAL A 261 0.85 -35.96 1.78
N GLN A 262 0.93 -37.00 2.61
CA GLN A 262 -0.24 -37.80 2.97
C GLN A 262 -1.30 -36.94 3.68
N LEU A 263 -2.55 -36.99 3.17
CA LEU A 263 -3.74 -36.50 3.90
C LEU A 263 -3.70 -36.97 5.35
N SER A 264 -4.22 -36.15 6.28
CA SER A 264 -4.26 -36.53 7.69
C SER A 264 -4.99 -37.88 7.87
N PRO A 265 -4.64 -38.67 8.89
CA PRO A 265 -5.30 -39.94 9.14
C PRO A 265 -6.83 -39.82 9.24
N LEU A 266 -7.32 -38.76 9.88
CA LEU A 266 -8.76 -38.49 10.04
C LEU A 266 -9.45 -38.18 8.69
N VAL A 267 -8.79 -37.44 7.80
CA VAL A 267 -9.34 -37.13 6.47
C VAL A 267 -9.37 -38.37 5.59
N ARG A 268 -8.38 -39.26 5.70
CA ARG A 268 -8.40 -40.55 5.00
C ARG A 268 -9.52 -41.45 5.51
N GLU A 269 -9.68 -41.54 6.83
CA GLU A 269 -10.78 -42.29 7.44
C GLU A 269 -12.14 -41.77 6.95
N LEU A 270 -12.31 -40.44 6.89
CA LEU A 270 -13.49 -39.82 6.31
C LEU A 270 -13.69 -40.21 4.85
N ALA A 271 -12.65 -40.10 4.01
CA ALA A 271 -12.70 -40.44 2.59
C ALA A 271 -13.07 -41.91 2.37
N ASP A 272 -12.52 -42.83 3.17
CA ASP A 272 -12.83 -44.25 3.11
C ASP A 272 -14.30 -44.53 3.48
N LYS A 273 -14.83 -43.86 4.52
CA LYS A 273 -16.22 -44.03 4.98
C LYS A 273 -17.26 -43.45 4.01
N ILE A 274 -16.99 -42.29 3.39
CA ILE A 274 -17.95 -41.64 2.47
C ILE A 274 -17.78 -42.08 1.00
N GLY A 275 -16.66 -42.76 0.69
CA GLY A 275 -16.39 -43.38 -0.60
C GLY A 275 -16.43 -42.39 -1.78
N SER A 276 -17.26 -42.67 -2.78
CA SER A 276 -17.30 -41.94 -4.06
C SER A 276 -17.72 -40.47 -3.95
N ASN A 277 -18.23 -40.04 -2.79
CA ASN A 277 -18.68 -38.68 -2.52
C ASN A 277 -17.52 -37.77 -2.09
N PHE A 278 -16.36 -38.33 -1.72
CA PHE A 278 -15.14 -37.57 -1.44
C PHE A 278 -14.39 -37.25 -2.74
N ASN A 279 -14.08 -35.97 -2.95
CA ASN A 279 -13.30 -35.49 -4.09
C ASN A 279 -12.12 -34.65 -3.59
N SER A 280 -10.89 -35.11 -3.84
CA SER A 280 -9.69 -34.30 -3.62
C SER A 280 -9.50 -33.34 -4.79
N VAL A 281 -9.46 -32.03 -4.51
CA VAL A 281 -9.33 -30.97 -5.53
C VAL A 281 -7.95 -30.34 -5.43
N THR A 282 -7.09 -30.57 -6.42
CA THR A 282 -5.75 -29.98 -6.40
C THR A 282 -5.80 -28.50 -6.80
N ILE A 283 -5.27 -27.62 -5.96
CA ILE A 283 -5.21 -26.16 -6.12
C ILE A 283 -3.77 -25.66 -6.01
N ARG A 284 -3.47 -24.51 -6.62
CA ARG A 284 -2.17 -23.83 -6.45
C ARG A 284 -2.04 -23.18 -5.07
N GLY A 285 -3.14 -22.60 -4.59
CA GLY A 285 -3.29 -21.94 -3.31
C GLY A 285 -4.69 -21.32 -3.17
N PHE A 286 -5.00 -20.83 -1.96
CA PHE A 286 -6.28 -20.18 -1.65
C PHE A 286 -6.54 -18.98 -2.56
N ASP A 287 -5.55 -18.08 -2.69
CA ASP A 287 -5.67 -16.87 -3.50
C ASP A 287 -5.99 -17.17 -4.97
N ASP A 288 -5.23 -18.08 -5.57
CA ASP A 288 -5.40 -18.46 -6.98
C ASP A 288 -6.73 -19.18 -7.23
N LEU A 289 -7.19 -20.00 -6.29
CA LEU A 289 -8.49 -20.67 -6.39
C LEU A 289 -9.61 -19.63 -6.52
N PHE A 290 -9.70 -18.70 -5.56
CA PHE A 290 -10.81 -17.76 -5.49
C PHE A 290 -10.74 -16.68 -6.57
N GLU A 291 -9.56 -16.15 -6.88
CA GLU A 291 -9.41 -15.09 -7.89
C GLU A 291 -9.41 -15.64 -9.32
N ILE A 292 -8.49 -16.56 -9.63
CA ILE A 292 -8.21 -16.97 -11.01
C ILE A 292 -9.19 -18.07 -11.45
N ASP A 293 -9.42 -19.08 -10.62
CA ASP A 293 -10.20 -20.26 -11.02
C ASP A 293 -11.70 -20.10 -10.84
N LEU A 294 -12.12 -19.27 -9.88
CA LEU A 294 -13.52 -18.97 -9.58
C LEU A 294 -13.92 -17.57 -10.09
N TRP A 295 -13.53 -16.49 -9.40
CA TRP A 295 -14.04 -15.14 -9.66
C TRP A 295 -13.88 -14.70 -11.12
N ASN A 296 -12.65 -14.67 -11.65
CA ASN A 296 -12.36 -14.20 -13.01
C ASN A 296 -13.07 -15.01 -14.10
N LYS A 297 -13.42 -16.27 -13.82
CA LYS A 297 -14.10 -17.16 -14.78
C LYS A 297 -15.62 -17.16 -14.61
N LEU A 298 -16.13 -16.83 -13.43
CA LEU A 298 -17.56 -16.70 -13.16
C LEU A 298 -18.09 -15.33 -13.59
N SER A 299 -17.31 -14.26 -13.36
CA SER A 299 -17.68 -12.89 -13.75
C SER A 299 -17.87 -12.75 -15.27
N ILE A 300 -17.20 -13.58 -16.06
CA ILE A 300 -17.34 -13.63 -17.52
C ILE A 300 -18.50 -14.55 -17.91
N GLY A 301 -19.69 -13.98 -18.04
CA GLY A 301 -20.81 -14.61 -18.77
C GLY A 301 -21.65 -15.64 -18.00
N LYS A 302 -21.56 -15.69 -16.67
CA LYS A 302 -22.50 -16.47 -15.84
C LYS A 302 -23.39 -15.55 -15.01
N THR A 303 -24.70 -15.77 -15.11
CA THR A 303 -25.70 -15.09 -14.28
C THR A 303 -25.58 -15.58 -12.84
N PRO A 304 -25.58 -14.69 -11.83
CA PRO A 304 -25.65 -15.09 -10.44
C PRO A 304 -27.02 -15.71 -10.07
N PRO A 305 -27.11 -16.53 -9.01
CA PRO A 305 -28.39 -17.06 -8.54
C PRO A 305 -29.28 -15.93 -8.02
N ALA A 306 -30.59 -16.01 -8.26
CA ALA A 306 -31.57 -15.08 -7.69
C ALA A 306 -31.53 -15.13 -6.15
N LYS A 307 -31.63 -13.97 -5.51
CA LYS A 307 -31.79 -13.91 -4.05
C LYS A 307 -33.20 -14.39 -3.69
N HIS A 308 -33.31 -15.34 -2.77
CA HIS A 308 -34.58 -15.75 -2.18
C HIS A 308 -34.61 -15.32 -0.71
N ARG A 309 -35.44 -14.32 -0.38
CA ARG A 309 -35.68 -13.89 1.00
C ARG A 309 -36.84 -14.68 1.59
N THR A 310 -36.56 -15.50 2.61
CA THR A 310 -37.60 -16.04 3.48
C THR A 310 -37.98 -15.01 4.53
N THR A 311 -39.28 -14.73 4.68
CA THR A 311 -39.88 -13.69 5.54
C THR A 311 -39.65 -13.85 7.04
N GLU A 312 -38.96 -14.91 7.48
CA GLU A 312 -39.01 -15.36 8.87
C GLU A 312 -37.91 -14.81 9.78
N HIS A 313 -36.82 -14.21 9.28
CA HIS A 313 -35.67 -13.85 10.12
C HIS A 313 -35.32 -12.36 10.04
N GLN A 314 -35.43 -11.68 11.18
CA GLN A 314 -35.04 -10.27 11.35
C GLN A 314 -33.53 -10.18 11.50
N VAL A 315 -32.85 -9.84 10.40
CA VAL A 315 -31.44 -9.48 10.41
C VAL A 315 -31.31 -8.01 10.86
N PRO A 316 -30.40 -7.66 11.80
CA PRO A 316 -30.16 -6.28 12.19
C PRO A 316 -29.40 -5.54 11.08
N LEU A 317 -30.12 -5.09 10.06
CA LEU A 317 -29.60 -4.31 8.95
C LEU A 317 -29.29 -2.87 9.37
N SER A 318 -28.26 -2.27 8.76
CA SER A 318 -27.98 -0.84 8.88
C SER A 318 -29.16 -0.01 8.36
N PHE A 319 -29.24 1.25 8.77
CA PHE A 319 -30.37 2.12 8.44
C PHE A 319 -30.65 2.17 6.93
N ASP A 320 -29.62 2.39 6.12
CA ASP A 320 -29.69 2.50 4.66
C ASP A 320 -30.14 1.22 3.95
N MET A 321 -30.08 0.06 4.59
CA MET A 321 -30.56 -1.21 4.03
C MET A 321 -31.99 -1.56 4.44
N GLN A 322 -32.58 -0.83 5.38
CA GLN A 322 -33.90 -1.15 5.89
C GLN A 322 -34.98 -0.79 4.85
N PRO A 323 -35.95 -1.69 4.58
CA PRO A 323 -37.05 -1.41 3.68
C PRO A 323 -38.01 -0.37 4.29
N ILE A 324 -38.54 0.51 3.46
CA ILE A 324 -39.57 1.49 3.83
C ILE A 324 -40.95 0.86 3.60
N GLN A 325 -41.87 0.95 4.56
CA GLN A 325 -43.23 0.41 4.40
C GLN A 325 -44.03 1.19 3.35
N SER A 326 -44.95 0.48 2.67
CA SER A 326 -45.62 0.83 1.41
C SER A 326 -46.14 2.28 1.30
N GLY A 327 -45.92 2.89 0.12
CA GLY A 327 -46.30 4.26 -0.24
C GLY A 327 -45.14 5.11 -0.81
N ALA A 328 -43.89 4.74 -0.51
CA ALA A 328 -42.69 5.50 -0.94
C ALA A 328 -42.07 5.04 -2.27
N ALA A 329 -42.55 3.96 -2.88
CA ALA A 329 -42.04 3.47 -4.16
C ALA A 329 -42.31 4.45 -5.32
N ASP A 330 -43.39 5.23 -5.22
CA ASP A 330 -43.74 6.28 -6.19
C ASP A 330 -42.75 7.47 -6.15
N ASN A 331 -41.95 7.58 -5.09
CA ASN A 331 -41.00 8.68 -4.87
C ASN A 331 -39.57 8.34 -5.34
N LEU A 332 -39.35 7.24 -6.06
CA LEU A 332 -38.04 6.92 -6.63
C LEU A 332 -37.91 7.41 -8.08
N ASP A 333 -36.82 8.11 -8.38
CA ASP A 333 -36.39 8.38 -9.74
C ASP A 333 -35.70 7.14 -10.32
N PHE A 334 -36.52 6.24 -10.88
CA PHE A 334 -36.06 5.03 -11.56
C PHE A 334 -35.17 5.31 -12.77
N ILE A 335 -35.32 6.46 -13.42
CA ILE A 335 -34.50 6.83 -14.59
C ILE A 335 -33.08 7.16 -14.13
N LEU A 336 -32.95 7.99 -13.09
CA LEU A 336 -31.67 8.33 -12.47
C LEU A 336 -30.99 7.07 -11.92
N MET A 337 -31.74 6.25 -11.16
CA MET A 337 -31.23 5.00 -10.59
C MET A 337 -30.72 4.06 -11.68
N LYS A 338 -31.49 3.82 -12.75
CA LYS A 338 -31.09 2.94 -13.86
C LYS A 338 -29.87 3.47 -14.60
N THR A 339 -29.76 4.79 -14.77
CA THR A 339 -28.61 5.43 -15.42
C THR A 339 -27.34 5.27 -14.59
N ARG A 340 -27.42 5.53 -13.28
CA ARG A 340 -26.29 5.39 -12.35
C ARG A 340 -25.87 3.93 -12.17
N LEU A 341 -26.82 3.00 -12.06
CA LEU A 341 -26.50 1.57 -11.94
C LEU A 341 -25.77 1.03 -13.18
N LYS A 342 -26.09 1.51 -14.39
CA LYS A 342 -25.34 1.16 -15.59
C LYS A 342 -23.90 1.67 -15.55
N GLN A 343 -23.71 2.96 -15.23
CA GLN A 343 -22.37 3.56 -15.08
C GLN A 343 -21.54 2.85 -14.01
N TYR A 344 -22.18 2.53 -12.88
CA TYR A 344 -21.58 1.79 -11.78
C TYR A 344 -21.14 0.39 -12.21
N ALA A 345 -21.98 -0.34 -12.95
CA ALA A 345 -21.67 -1.67 -13.43
C ALA A 345 -20.52 -1.68 -14.46
N GLU A 346 -20.47 -0.69 -15.35
CA GLU A 346 -19.36 -0.50 -16.30
C GLU A 346 -18.03 -0.22 -15.58
N THR A 347 -18.04 0.68 -14.60
CA THR A 347 -16.83 1.07 -13.84
C THR A 347 -16.23 -0.10 -13.06
N LEU A 348 -17.07 -1.01 -12.57
CA LEU A 348 -16.66 -2.09 -11.68
C LEU A 348 -16.58 -3.47 -12.34
N ASN A 349 -16.72 -3.55 -13.67
CA ASN A 349 -16.85 -4.82 -14.41
C ASN A 349 -17.90 -5.75 -13.78
N PHE A 350 -19.01 -5.16 -13.31
CA PHE A 350 -20.13 -5.90 -12.77
C PHE A 350 -20.97 -6.47 -13.92
N TRP A 351 -21.70 -7.55 -13.63
CA TRP A 351 -22.58 -8.15 -14.62
C TRP A 351 -23.77 -7.23 -14.93
N ILE A 352 -23.91 -6.83 -16.20
CA ILE A 352 -25.08 -6.14 -16.73
C ILE A 352 -25.89 -7.16 -17.55
N ALA A 353 -27.08 -7.55 -17.09
CA ALA A 353 -28.00 -8.27 -17.97
C ALA A 353 -28.68 -7.31 -18.94
N LYS A 354 -29.14 -7.88 -20.06
CA LYS A 354 -29.90 -7.16 -21.09
C LYS A 354 -31.41 -7.17 -20.87
N ASP A 355 -31.89 -7.80 -19.79
CA ASP A 355 -33.33 -7.91 -19.51
C ASP A 355 -33.85 -6.78 -18.61
N GLU A 356 -35.17 -6.59 -18.59
CA GLU A 356 -35.82 -5.59 -17.73
C GLU A 356 -35.74 -5.98 -16.24
N ASN A 357 -35.66 -7.28 -15.94
CA ASN A 357 -35.60 -7.81 -14.57
C ASN A 357 -34.25 -7.57 -13.89
N TRP A 358 -33.16 -7.37 -14.65
CA TRP A 358 -31.84 -7.06 -14.12
C TRP A 358 -31.85 -5.87 -13.18
N PHE A 359 -32.64 -4.84 -13.50
CA PHE A 359 -32.67 -3.63 -12.70
C PHE A 359 -33.18 -3.91 -11.28
N LEU A 360 -34.23 -4.72 -11.13
CA LEU A 360 -34.79 -5.09 -9.83
C LEU A 360 -33.83 -6.00 -9.06
N ASP A 361 -33.23 -7.01 -9.72
CA ASP A 361 -32.24 -7.90 -9.11
C ASP A 361 -30.97 -7.13 -8.68
N ALA A 362 -30.50 -6.20 -9.50
CA ALA A 362 -29.37 -5.32 -9.16
C ALA A 362 -29.72 -4.39 -7.99
N GLY A 363 -30.93 -3.82 -7.99
CA GLY A 363 -31.44 -3.01 -6.89
C GLY A 363 -31.50 -3.77 -5.57
N ASP A 364 -31.99 -5.01 -5.56
CA ASP A 364 -32.02 -5.87 -4.38
C ASP A 364 -30.60 -6.29 -3.91
N ARG A 365 -29.71 -6.68 -4.84
CA ARG A 365 -28.32 -7.02 -4.49
C ARG A 365 -27.56 -5.87 -3.85
N LEU A 366 -27.77 -4.66 -4.36
CA LEU A 366 -27.16 -3.44 -3.83
C LEU A 366 -27.93 -2.87 -2.64
N HIS A 367 -29.03 -3.52 -2.20
CA HIS A 367 -29.86 -3.06 -1.10
C HIS A 367 -30.43 -1.65 -1.30
N LEU A 368 -30.73 -1.29 -2.56
CA LEU A 368 -31.47 -0.08 -2.93
C LEU A 368 -32.99 -0.35 -2.95
N LEU A 369 -33.35 -1.60 -3.28
CA LEU A 369 -34.71 -2.12 -3.24
C LEU A 369 -34.73 -3.34 -2.33
N ALA A 370 -35.91 -3.70 -1.84
CA ALA A 370 -36.14 -4.91 -1.07
C ALA A 370 -37.47 -5.56 -1.51
N PRO A 371 -37.51 -6.87 -1.77
CA PRO A 371 -38.75 -7.56 -2.06
C PRO A 371 -39.61 -7.68 -0.80
N VAL A 372 -40.88 -7.27 -0.89
CA VAL A 372 -41.89 -7.39 0.18
C VAL A 372 -43.17 -7.95 -0.45
N GLY A 373 -43.43 -9.24 -0.23
CA GLY A 373 -44.52 -9.94 -0.93
C GLY A 373 -44.16 -10.17 -2.40
N GLU A 374 -45.04 -9.74 -3.32
CA GLU A 374 -44.79 -9.78 -4.77
C GLU A 374 -44.15 -8.50 -5.31
N ASP A 375 -44.12 -7.42 -4.51
CA ASP A 375 -43.62 -6.09 -4.91
C ASP A 375 -42.19 -5.83 -4.41
N HIS A 376 -41.52 -4.83 -5.01
CA HIS A 376 -40.26 -4.29 -4.51
C HIS A 376 -40.49 -2.90 -3.92
N VAL A 377 -39.99 -2.67 -2.70
CA VAL A 377 -40.05 -1.38 -2.02
C VAL A 377 -38.65 -0.75 -1.91
N PRO A 378 -38.52 0.59 -1.90
CA PRO A 378 -37.26 1.25 -1.62
C PRO A 378 -36.72 0.91 -0.23
N THR A 379 -35.40 0.85 -0.11
CA THR A 379 -34.72 1.00 1.18
C THR A 379 -34.46 2.47 1.49
N TYR A 380 -34.08 2.81 2.73
CA TYR A 380 -33.67 4.19 3.05
C TYR A 380 -32.46 4.64 2.21
N GLY A 381 -31.50 3.77 1.91
CA GLY A 381 -30.38 4.08 1.03
C GLY A 381 -30.85 4.34 -0.41
N GLY A 382 -31.78 3.52 -0.90
CA GLY A 382 -32.44 3.75 -2.19
C GLY A 382 -33.15 5.09 -2.27
N LEU A 383 -33.92 5.44 -1.25
CA LEU A 383 -34.63 6.72 -1.16
C LEU A 383 -33.67 7.91 -1.03
N LEU A 384 -32.68 7.84 -0.15
CA LEU A 384 -31.74 8.96 0.04
C LEU A 384 -30.92 9.24 -1.23
N LEU A 385 -30.53 8.20 -1.96
CA LEU A 385 -29.75 8.34 -3.19
C LEU A 385 -30.60 8.69 -4.42
N PHE A 386 -31.80 8.14 -4.54
CA PHE A 386 -32.59 8.21 -5.79
C PHE A 386 -34.01 8.70 -5.59
N GLY A 387 -34.36 9.19 -4.40
CA GLY A 387 -35.65 9.79 -4.13
C GLY A 387 -35.83 11.11 -4.86
N THR A 388 -37.04 11.37 -5.33
CA THR A 388 -37.46 12.69 -5.81
C THR A 388 -37.60 13.67 -4.64
N GLU A 389 -38.18 13.21 -3.52
CA GLU A 389 -38.36 13.98 -2.28
C GLU A 389 -38.02 13.12 -1.03
N PRO A 390 -36.74 12.80 -0.77
CA PRO A 390 -36.36 11.97 0.37
C PRO A 390 -36.70 12.61 1.72
N ASN A 391 -36.71 13.94 1.79
CA ASN A 391 -37.01 14.72 2.99
C ASN A 391 -38.43 14.50 3.51
N ALA A 392 -39.37 14.08 2.66
CA ALA A 392 -40.72 13.73 3.12
C ALA A 392 -40.75 12.52 4.06
N THR A 393 -39.74 11.63 3.96
CA THR A 393 -39.61 10.44 4.82
C THR A 393 -38.51 10.60 5.86
N VAL A 394 -37.40 11.24 5.49
CA VAL A 394 -36.26 11.51 6.37
C VAL A 394 -36.07 13.02 6.44
N GLU A 395 -36.91 13.69 7.23
CA GLU A 395 -36.96 15.16 7.34
C GLU A 395 -35.60 15.79 7.62
N CYS A 396 -34.82 15.17 8.50
CA CYS A 396 -33.49 15.63 8.87
C CYS A 396 -32.41 15.46 7.80
N ALA A 397 -32.69 14.81 6.65
CA ALA A 397 -31.71 14.57 5.59
C ALA A 397 -31.38 15.83 4.78
N GLU A 398 -30.86 16.85 5.46
CA GLU A 398 -30.60 18.18 4.92
C GLU A 398 -29.26 18.71 5.42
N ILE A 399 -28.78 19.75 4.74
CA ILE A 399 -27.57 20.47 5.09
C ILE A 399 -27.93 21.92 5.33
N ASN A 400 -27.58 22.42 6.51
CA ASN A 400 -27.72 23.83 6.88
C ASN A 400 -26.34 24.48 6.75
N VAL A 401 -26.21 25.41 5.81
CA VAL A 401 -24.99 26.17 5.59
C VAL A 401 -25.17 27.59 6.10
N ALA A 402 -24.30 28.05 7.00
CA ALA A 402 -24.30 29.39 7.56
C ALA A 402 -22.99 30.10 7.21
N LEU A 403 -23.07 31.22 6.48
CA LEU A 403 -21.94 32.11 6.25
C LEU A 403 -21.93 33.19 7.32
N ARG A 404 -20.85 33.30 8.08
CA ARG A 404 -20.65 34.30 9.13
C ARG A 404 -19.46 35.17 8.81
N GLY A 405 -19.68 36.44 8.52
CA GLY A 405 -18.57 37.33 8.16
C GLY A 405 -18.98 38.79 7.95
N PRO A 406 -18.00 39.66 7.65
CA PRO A 406 -18.27 41.06 7.34
C PRO A 406 -19.05 41.19 6.02
N LYS A 407 -19.90 42.21 5.93
CA LYS A 407 -20.81 42.46 4.78
C LYS A 407 -20.09 42.48 3.43
N ASN A 408 -18.89 43.05 3.37
CA ASN A 408 -18.12 43.17 2.12
C ASN A 408 -17.66 41.79 1.61
N TRP A 409 -17.26 40.90 2.52
CA TRP A 409 -16.86 39.54 2.17
C TRP A 409 -18.05 38.71 1.69
N LEU A 410 -19.21 38.84 2.36
CA LEU A 410 -20.44 38.17 1.93
C LEU A 410 -20.89 38.61 0.53
N ARG A 411 -20.88 39.92 0.26
CA ARG A 411 -21.17 40.45 -1.09
C ARG A 411 -20.23 39.92 -2.16
N LYS A 412 -18.94 39.77 -1.83
CA LYS A 412 -17.96 39.18 -2.75
C LYS A 412 -18.28 37.71 -3.06
N CYS A 413 -18.79 36.96 -2.07
CA CYS A 413 -19.10 35.53 -2.24
C CYS A 413 -20.45 35.29 -2.93
N LEU A 414 -21.50 36.03 -2.54
CA LEU A 414 -22.89 35.77 -2.94
C LEU A 414 -23.44 36.78 -3.97
N GLY A 415 -22.74 37.87 -4.24
CA GLY A 415 -23.22 38.95 -5.10
C GLY A 415 -23.94 40.08 -4.35
N ASP A 416 -24.57 40.99 -5.11
CA ASP A 416 -25.20 42.20 -4.57
C ASP A 416 -26.62 41.98 -4.02
N ASP A 417 -27.27 40.85 -4.35
CA ASP A 417 -28.68 40.54 -4.03
C ASP A 417 -28.86 39.81 -2.68
N ILE A 418 -28.11 40.21 -1.64
CA ILE A 418 -28.24 39.61 -0.31
C ILE A 418 -29.41 40.27 0.43
N ASP A 419 -30.53 39.56 0.57
CA ASP A 419 -31.66 39.96 1.42
C ASP A 419 -31.19 40.12 2.87
N SER A 420 -31.25 41.35 3.38
CA SER A 420 -30.60 41.78 4.62
C SER A 420 -31.58 41.93 5.78
N ASP A 421 -32.42 40.92 6.03
CA ASP A 421 -33.52 41.00 7.01
C ASP A 421 -33.30 40.23 8.33
N GLU A 422 -32.07 39.80 8.65
CA GLU A 422 -31.75 39.29 9.99
C GLU A 422 -30.57 40.05 10.64
N ILE A 423 -30.83 40.65 11.81
CA ILE A 423 -30.05 41.71 12.45
C ILE A 423 -29.21 41.21 13.65
N GLU A 424 -27.98 41.76 13.69
CA GLU A 424 -27.08 42.13 14.81
C GLU A 424 -26.92 41.23 16.04
N ASP A 425 -25.69 40.71 16.19
CA ASP A 425 -24.83 41.11 17.31
C ASP A 425 -23.36 41.14 16.84
N SER A 426 -22.62 42.21 17.13
CA SER A 426 -21.15 42.37 16.92
C SER A 426 -20.55 42.56 15.50
N GLY A 427 -21.30 43.04 14.50
CA GLY A 427 -20.72 43.47 13.21
C GLY A 427 -20.44 42.37 12.17
N SER A 428 -20.79 41.12 12.47
CA SER A 428 -20.88 40.02 11.49
C SER A 428 -22.33 39.84 11.03
N ILE A 429 -22.53 39.62 9.73
CA ILE A 429 -23.81 39.20 9.15
C ILE A 429 -23.78 37.67 9.00
N GLU A 430 -24.92 37.03 9.26
CA GLU A 430 -25.14 35.62 9.04
C GLU A 430 -26.11 35.42 7.86
N VAL A 431 -25.72 34.61 6.88
CA VAL A 431 -26.60 34.19 5.78
C VAL A 431 -26.72 32.68 5.84
N THR A 432 -27.94 32.19 5.96
CA THR A 432 -28.23 30.76 6.03
C THR A 432 -28.79 30.27 4.69
N LYS A 433 -28.38 29.07 4.29
CA LYS A 433 -28.91 28.34 3.14
C LYS A 433 -29.17 26.91 3.55
N GLN A 434 -30.37 26.44 3.25
CA GLN A 434 -30.77 25.05 3.44
C GLN A 434 -30.64 24.33 2.09
N ILE A 435 -30.01 23.15 2.09
CA ILE A 435 -29.82 22.29 0.93
C ILE A 435 -30.53 20.96 1.23
N ALA A 436 -31.45 20.56 0.35
CA ALA A 436 -32.31 19.38 0.49
C ALA A 436 -32.37 18.57 -0.82
N GLY A 437 -33.14 17.48 -0.84
CA GLY A 437 -33.25 16.57 -1.98
C GLY A 437 -32.39 15.31 -1.83
N ASN A 438 -32.20 14.54 -2.90
CA ASN A 438 -31.34 13.35 -2.84
C ASN A 438 -29.86 13.70 -2.66
N LEU A 439 -29.08 12.74 -2.17
CA LEU A 439 -27.68 12.96 -1.81
C LEU A 439 -26.79 13.39 -2.98
N TRP A 440 -27.15 13.03 -4.23
CA TRP A 440 -26.43 13.53 -5.41
C TRP A 440 -26.69 15.02 -5.63
N SER A 441 -27.95 15.44 -5.53
CA SER A 441 -28.34 16.84 -5.66
C SER A 441 -27.71 17.68 -4.55
N GLN A 442 -27.71 17.16 -3.32
CA GLN A 442 -27.05 17.82 -2.18
C GLN A 442 -25.53 17.95 -2.36
N LEU A 443 -24.87 16.92 -2.89
CA LEU A 443 -23.43 16.97 -3.20
C LEU A 443 -23.14 18.05 -4.25
N ASP A 444 -23.88 18.06 -5.35
CA ASP A 444 -23.67 18.98 -6.47
C ASP A 444 -23.94 20.43 -6.00
N GLU A 445 -25.08 20.69 -5.34
CA GLU A 445 -25.45 22.02 -4.86
C GLU A 445 -24.49 22.55 -3.79
N LEU A 446 -24.03 21.70 -2.86
CA LEU A 446 -23.06 22.11 -1.85
C LEU A 446 -21.68 22.37 -2.46
N THR A 447 -21.27 21.58 -3.45
CA THR A 447 -20.00 21.80 -4.16
C THR A 447 -20.03 23.12 -4.91
N ASP A 448 -21.11 23.41 -5.64
CA ASP A 448 -21.31 24.68 -6.34
C ASP A 448 -21.32 25.84 -5.34
N PHE A 449 -22.03 25.69 -4.21
CA PHE A 449 -22.09 26.73 -3.18
C PHE A 449 -20.73 27.03 -2.54
N LEU A 450 -19.96 26.00 -2.16
CA LEU A 450 -18.63 26.21 -1.59
C LEU A 450 -17.61 26.71 -2.62
N SER A 451 -17.85 26.48 -3.92
CA SER A 451 -17.03 27.07 -4.99
C SER A 451 -17.14 28.60 -5.04
N LEU A 452 -18.29 29.17 -4.68
CA LEU A 452 -18.51 30.62 -4.58
C LEU A 452 -17.69 31.24 -3.45
N VAL A 453 -17.56 30.52 -2.34
CA VAL A 453 -16.75 30.92 -1.18
C VAL A 453 -15.26 30.73 -1.46
N ASN A 454 -14.88 29.70 -2.22
CA ASN A 454 -13.49 29.37 -2.52
C ASN A 454 -12.88 30.27 -3.61
N PHE A 455 -12.78 31.57 -3.32
CA PHE A 455 -12.29 32.55 -4.26
C PHE A 455 -10.82 32.32 -4.64
N SER A 456 -10.49 32.62 -5.90
CA SER A 456 -9.11 32.57 -6.40
C SER A 456 -8.45 33.94 -6.35
N PHE A 457 -7.16 33.98 -6.00
CA PHE A 457 -6.36 35.19 -5.95
C PHE A 457 -4.93 34.91 -6.43
N ARG A 458 -4.21 35.98 -6.80
CA ARG A 458 -2.83 35.88 -7.29
C ARG A 458 -1.85 36.02 -6.15
N LEU A 459 -1.12 34.95 -5.84
CA LEU A 459 -0.05 34.96 -4.86
C LEU A 459 1.24 35.48 -5.51
N LYS A 460 1.77 36.60 -5.00
CA LYS A 460 3.02 37.20 -5.47
C LYS A 460 4.22 36.47 -4.85
N ALA A 461 4.89 35.65 -5.66
CA ALA A 461 6.15 34.98 -5.34
C ALA A 461 7.19 35.18 -6.48
N GLU A 462 8.37 34.55 -6.40
CA GLU A 462 9.41 34.57 -7.47
C GLU A 462 8.79 34.28 -8.85
N HIS A 463 7.85 33.32 -8.89
CA HIS A 463 6.87 33.17 -9.96
C HIS A 463 5.46 33.36 -9.37
N SER A 464 4.75 34.39 -9.80
CA SER A 464 3.37 34.61 -9.36
C SER A 464 2.48 33.45 -9.83
N LYS A 465 1.68 32.89 -8.92
CA LYS A 465 0.74 31.80 -9.22
C LYS A 465 -0.67 32.17 -8.79
N GLN A 466 -1.67 31.66 -9.52
CA GLN A 466 -3.06 31.72 -9.09
C GLN A 466 -3.28 30.62 -8.05
N VAL A 467 -3.87 30.96 -6.90
CA VAL A 467 -4.19 30.02 -5.81
C VAL A 467 -5.62 30.24 -5.35
N GLN A 468 -6.18 29.24 -4.67
CA GLN A 468 -7.49 29.29 -4.03
C GLN A 468 -7.34 29.30 -2.50
N ALA A 469 -8.33 29.88 -1.80
CA ALA A 469 -8.35 29.93 -0.33
C ALA A 469 -8.34 28.54 0.30
N TYR A 470 -9.02 27.57 -0.32
CA TYR A 470 -9.06 26.17 0.07
C TYR A 470 -8.69 25.28 -1.12
N ASN A 471 -8.12 24.11 -0.83
CA ASN A 471 -7.88 23.11 -1.87
C ASN A 471 -9.21 22.44 -2.27
N SER A 472 -9.50 22.36 -3.57
CA SER A 472 -10.74 21.76 -4.08
C SER A 472 -10.89 20.27 -3.76
N ILE A 473 -9.77 19.53 -3.68
CA ILE A 473 -9.78 18.12 -3.26
C ILE A 473 -10.17 18.01 -1.79
N ALA A 474 -9.60 18.86 -0.92
CA ALA A 474 -9.94 18.87 0.50
C ALA A 474 -11.42 19.19 0.76
N LEU A 475 -11.98 20.16 0.02
CA LEU A 475 -13.42 20.47 0.09
C LEU A 475 -14.28 19.28 -0.33
N LYS A 476 -13.96 18.66 -1.47
CA LYS A 476 -14.68 17.47 -1.96
C LYS A 476 -14.67 16.35 -0.91
N GLU A 477 -13.51 16.02 -0.38
CA GLU A 477 -13.37 14.95 0.63
C GLU A 477 -14.12 15.30 1.92
N ALA A 478 -14.13 16.57 2.35
CA ALA A 478 -14.86 16.99 3.54
C ALA A 478 -16.38 16.84 3.36
N ILE A 479 -16.91 17.24 2.21
CA ILE A 479 -18.34 17.13 1.86
C ILE A 479 -18.77 15.65 1.77
N VAL A 480 -18.02 14.85 1.00
CA VAL A 480 -18.34 13.43 0.78
C VAL A 480 -18.31 12.66 2.09
N ASN A 481 -17.31 12.90 2.95
CA ASN A 481 -17.25 12.27 4.27
C ASN A 481 -18.45 12.66 5.14
N ALA A 482 -18.85 13.93 5.12
CA ALA A 482 -19.99 14.41 5.91
C ALA A 482 -21.32 13.76 5.47
N LEU A 483 -21.54 13.58 4.17
CA LEU A 483 -22.74 12.93 3.63
C LEU A 483 -22.72 11.41 3.88
N VAL A 484 -21.65 10.73 3.49
CA VAL A 484 -21.59 9.27 3.47
C VAL A 484 -21.61 8.67 4.88
N HIS A 485 -20.93 9.30 5.84
CA HIS A 485 -20.78 8.76 7.19
C HIS A 485 -21.80 9.31 8.21
N ARG A 486 -22.73 10.16 7.77
CA ARG A 486 -23.80 10.72 8.62
C ARG A 486 -24.67 9.63 9.25
N ASP A 487 -25.06 9.85 10.49
CA ASP A 487 -26.11 9.07 11.14
C ASP A 487 -27.52 9.58 10.76
N TYR A 488 -28.08 9.01 9.69
CA TYR A 488 -29.41 9.34 9.19
C TYR A 488 -30.56 8.93 10.13
N LYS A 489 -30.29 8.21 11.24
CA LYS A 489 -31.32 7.94 12.27
C LYS A 489 -31.56 9.13 13.20
N ARG A 490 -30.60 10.06 13.28
CA ARG A 490 -30.70 11.23 14.17
C ARG A 490 -31.48 12.35 13.49
N GLY A 491 -32.28 13.08 14.28
CA GLY A 491 -33.08 14.20 13.80
C GLY A 491 -32.31 15.49 13.50
N GLU A 492 -30.98 15.48 13.63
CA GLU A 492 -30.12 16.66 13.41
C GLU A 492 -29.62 16.70 11.96
N SER A 493 -29.57 17.88 11.35
CA SER A 493 -29.03 18.11 10.00
C SER A 493 -27.50 18.24 10.03
N ILE A 494 -26.83 18.16 8.87
CA ILE A 494 -25.42 18.55 8.78
C ILE A 494 -25.33 20.06 8.92
N GLU A 495 -24.46 20.55 9.80
CA GLU A 495 -24.23 21.98 10.00
C GLU A 495 -22.88 22.37 9.40
N ILE A 496 -22.89 23.31 8.46
CA ILE A 496 -21.68 23.85 7.83
C ILE A 496 -21.59 25.33 8.16
N VAL A 497 -20.58 25.72 8.93
CA VAL A 497 -20.30 27.12 9.26
C VAL A 497 -19.09 27.57 8.46
N VAL A 498 -19.29 28.61 7.65
CA VAL A 498 -18.27 29.20 6.79
C VAL A 498 -17.94 30.59 7.32
N THR A 499 -16.66 30.83 7.61
CA THR A 499 -16.12 32.14 7.98
C THR A 499 -15.08 32.57 6.95
N PRO A 500 -14.60 33.83 6.97
CA PRO A 500 -13.53 34.28 6.07
C PRO A 500 -12.23 33.47 6.20
N THR A 501 -12.00 32.82 7.35
CA THR A 501 -10.76 32.11 7.66
C THR A 501 -10.93 30.60 7.77
N SER A 502 -12.15 30.08 7.93
CA SER A 502 -12.36 28.64 8.15
C SER A 502 -13.70 28.13 7.61
N ILE A 503 -13.71 26.84 7.26
CA ILE A 503 -14.94 26.08 6.99
C ILE A 503 -15.00 24.96 8.02
N THR A 504 -16.07 24.93 8.81
CA THR A 504 -16.32 23.88 9.81
C THR A 504 -17.56 23.10 9.40
N ILE A 505 -17.42 21.79 9.23
CA ILE A 505 -18.50 20.85 8.92
C ILE A 505 -18.71 19.96 10.14
N LYS A 506 -19.91 19.99 10.69
CA LYS A 506 -20.35 19.14 11.80
C LYS A 506 -21.39 18.16 11.26
N SER A 507 -21.00 16.89 11.19
CA SER A 507 -21.89 15.80 10.77
C SER A 507 -22.40 15.03 11.99
N PRO A 508 -23.71 14.75 12.08
CA PRO A 508 -24.28 13.92 13.13
C PRO A 508 -23.75 12.49 13.10
N GLY A 509 -23.35 11.97 14.26
CA GLY A 509 -22.75 10.65 14.43
C GLY A 509 -21.23 10.72 14.56
N GLY A 510 -20.67 10.04 15.56
CA GLY A 510 -19.22 9.92 15.74
C GLY A 510 -18.61 8.68 15.05
N LEU A 511 -17.44 8.27 15.54
CA LEU A 511 -16.74 7.06 15.10
C LEU A 511 -17.55 5.81 15.45
N ILE A 512 -17.63 4.87 14.49
CA ILE A 512 -18.25 3.56 14.69
C ILE A 512 -17.29 2.61 15.42
N ASP A 513 -17.84 1.56 16.05
CA ASP A 513 -17.06 0.61 16.85
C ASP A 513 -15.92 -0.06 16.07
N ASP A 514 -16.14 -0.41 14.81
CA ASP A 514 -15.11 -0.98 13.94
C ASP A 514 -13.90 -0.03 13.79
N VAL A 515 -14.14 1.27 13.64
CA VAL A 515 -13.07 2.29 13.51
C VAL A 515 -12.41 2.54 14.87
N ASN A 516 -13.17 2.55 15.96
CA ASN A 516 -12.63 2.68 17.31
C ASN A 516 -11.72 1.50 17.68
N ALA A 517 -12.05 0.28 17.23
CA ALA A 517 -11.20 -0.88 17.41
C ALA A 517 -9.88 -0.74 16.61
N GLU A 518 -9.94 -0.21 15.39
CA GLU A 518 -8.75 0.04 14.57
C GLU A 518 -7.83 1.15 15.11
N THR A 519 -8.41 2.17 15.76
CA THR A 519 -7.63 3.30 16.32
C THR A 519 -6.86 2.92 17.59
N GLY A 520 -7.25 1.83 18.27
CA GLY A 520 -6.52 1.30 19.44
C GLY A 520 -6.45 2.30 20.60
N GLY A 521 -7.42 3.21 20.70
CA GLY A 521 -7.48 4.25 21.73
C GLY A 521 -6.68 5.53 21.43
N MET A 522 -6.01 5.63 20.28
CA MET A 522 -5.42 6.89 19.80
C MET A 522 -6.47 7.74 19.07
N SER A 523 -6.25 9.06 18.99
CA SER A 523 -7.11 9.93 18.19
C SER A 523 -6.94 9.60 16.69
N ILE A 524 -8.06 9.61 15.95
CA ILE A 524 -8.02 9.34 14.50
C ILE A 524 -7.16 10.36 13.75
N GLU A 525 -7.10 11.59 14.25
CA GLU A 525 -6.28 12.68 13.73
C GLU A 525 -4.78 12.36 13.82
N GLU A 526 -4.30 11.94 15.00
CA GLU A 526 -2.89 11.58 15.21
C GLU A 526 -2.45 10.42 14.32
N LEU A 527 -3.31 9.41 14.17
CA LEU A 527 -3.01 8.25 13.33
C LEU A 527 -2.83 8.67 11.87
N ILE A 528 -3.75 9.48 11.35
CA ILE A 528 -3.73 9.92 9.95
C ILE A 528 -2.56 10.87 9.70
N LYS A 529 -2.29 11.83 10.61
CA LYS A 529 -1.13 12.72 10.54
C LYS A 529 0.20 11.97 10.70
N GLY A 530 0.21 10.84 11.40
CA GLY A 530 1.33 9.90 11.53
C GLY A 530 1.52 8.95 10.33
N ASP A 531 0.98 9.28 9.16
CA ASP A 531 1.07 8.51 7.91
C ASP A 531 0.39 7.12 7.94
N ARG A 532 -0.48 6.86 8.94
CA ARG A 532 -1.31 5.64 8.95
C ARG A 532 -2.50 5.82 8.02
N ARG A 533 -2.50 5.08 6.91
CA ARG A 533 -3.56 5.09 5.90
C ARG A 533 -4.40 3.83 5.99
N GLY A 534 -5.62 3.88 5.46
CA GLY A 534 -6.47 2.70 5.27
C GLY A 534 -7.39 2.35 6.43
N ILE A 535 -7.60 3.26 7.38
CA ILE A 535 -8.65 3.12 8.40
C ILE A 535 -10.01 3.15 7.70
N LYS A 536 -10.82 2.11 7.88
CA LYS A 536 -12.10 2.00 7.17
C LYS A 536 -13.23 1.53 8.08
N GLY A 537 -14.36 2.19 7.94
CA GLY A 537 -15.62 1.75 8.53
C GLY A 537 -16.79 2.51 7.94
N TYR A 538 -17.83 1.79 7.54
CA TYR A 538 -18.97 2.37 6.83
C TYR A 538 -20.23 2.25 7.69
N ARG A 539 -20.75 3.40 8.14
CA ARG A 539 -22.04 3.48 8.84
C ARG A 539 -23.21 3.17 7.91
N ASN A 540 -23.10 3.64 6.66
CA ASN A 540 -24.09 3.46 5.60
C ASN A 540 -23.43 2.74 4.41
N PRO A 541 -23.26 1.40 4.46
CA PRO A 541 -22.51 0.67 3.44
C PRO A 541 -23.07 0.83 2.01
N VAL A 542 -24.38 0.96 1.84
CA VAL A 542 -25.03 1.17 0.53
C VAL A 542 -24.63 2.53 -0.03
N ILE A 543 -24.76 3.58 0.78
CA ILE A 543 -24.42 4.94 0.37
C ILE A 543 -22.92 5.01 0.04
N SER A 544 -22.06 4.45 0.89
CA SER A 544 -20.61 4.42 0.66
C SER A 544 -20.22 3.70 -0.62
N ASP A 545 -20.78 2.52 -0.90
CA ASP A 545 -20.46 1.75 -2.11
C ASP A 545 -20.90 2.49 -3.39
N LEU A 546 -22.05 3.15 -3.37
CA LEU A 546 -22.54 3.92 -4.52
C LEU A 546 -21.73 5.20 -4.76
N PHE A 547 -21.38 5.95 -3.72
CA PHE A 547 -20.49 7.13 -3.84
C PHE A 547 -19.10 6.74 -4.35
N TYR A 548 -18.61 5.58 -3.91
CA TYR A 548 -17.37 5.02 -4.42
C TYR A 548 -17.48 4.64 -5.92
N GLY A 549 -18.47 3.82 -6.30
CA GLY A 549 -18.60 3.38 -7.69
C GLY A 549 -19.03 4.48 -8.67
N GLY A 550 -19.59 5.59 -8.15
CA GLY A 550 -19.84 6.83 -8.88
C GLY A 550 -18.61 7.74 -9.05
N GLY A 551 -17.44 7.37 -8.49
CA GLY A 551 -16.19 8.13 -8.60
C GLY A 551 -16.09 9.36 -7.68
N GLN A 552 -17.00 9.51 -6.72
CA GLN A 552 -17.01 10.64 -5.79
C GLN A 552 -16.19 10.37 -4.52
N MET A 553 -15.89 9.10 -4.22
CA MET A 553 -15.14 8.68 -3.03
C MET A 553 -14.03 7.69 -3.43
N ASP A 554 -12.89 7.73 -2.74
CA ASP A 554 -11.77 6.81 -2.98
C ASP A 554 -11.85 5.51 -2.17
N ARG A 555 -11.50 4.38 -2.82
CA ARG A 555 -11.59 3.04 -2.23
C ARG A 555 -10.54 2.76 -1.17
N ARG A 556 -9.51 3.60 -1.00
CA ARG A 556 -8.34 3.29 -0.15
C ARG A 556 -8.50 3.74 1.30
N GLY A 557 -9.60 4.39 1.67
CA GLY A 557 -9.72 5.02 3.00
C GLY A 557 -8.67 6.13 3.18
N SER A 558 -8.31 6.79 2.09
CA SER A 558 -7.33 7.88 2.08
C SER A 558 -7.99 9.26 2.18
N GLY A 559 -9.32 9.37 2.08
CA GLY A 559 -10.02 10.66 1.98
C GLY A 559 -9.64 11.70 3.04
N LEU A 560 -9.59 11.31 4.33
CA LEU A 560 -9.14 12.22 5.40
C LEU A 560 -7.62 12.54 5.33
N ALA A 561 -6.80 11.59 4.91
CA ALA A 561 -5.36 11.80 4.72
C ALA A 561 -5.07 12.73 3.53
N ASP A 562 -5.79 12.52 2.42
CA ASP A 562 -5.71 13.33 1.21
C ASP A 562 -6.26 14.73 1.48
N LEU A 563 -7.35 14.86 2.24
CA LEU A 563 -7.88 16.12 2.74
C LEU A 563 -6.82 16.89 3.55
N TRP A 564 -6.20 16.24 4.52
CA TRP A 564 -5.15 16.87 5.35
C TRP A 564 -3.96 17.30 4.50
N GLN A 565 -3.41 16.37 3.71
CA GLN A 565 -2.23 16.62 2.87
C GLN A 565 -2.50 17.72 1.84
N ALA A 566 -3.67 17.72 1.20
CA ALA A 566 -4.07 18.74 0.23
C ALA A 566 -4.24 20.12 0.89
N THR A 567 -4.72 20.16 2.13
CA THR A 567 -4.86 21.40 2.91
C THR A 567 -3.50 21.95 3.32
N VAL A 568 -2.63 21.12 3.89
CA VAL A 568 -1.25 21.50 4.28
C VAL A 568 -0.42 21.92 3.07
N ASN A 569 -0.51 21.19 1.95
CA ASN A 569 0.16 21.57 0.70
C ASN A 569 -0.37 22.89 0.12
N ASN A 570 -1.58 23.30 0.51
CA ASN A 570 -2.14 24.61 0.19
C ASN A 570 -1.81 25.67 1.25
N ASN A 571 -0.87 25.45 2.18
CA ASN A 571 -0.59 26.34 3.31
C ASN A 571 -1.82 26.65 4.18
N GLY A 572 -2.81 25.77 4.23
CA GLY A 572 -3.85 25.80 5.24
C GLY A 572 -3.53 24.81 6.37
N ASP A 573 -4.46 24.67 7.30
CA ASP A 573 -4.44 23.62 8.33
C ASP A 573 -5.79 22.91 8.39
N ALA A 574 -5.80 21.66 8.83
CA ALA A 574 -7.01 20.87 8.98
C ALA A 574 -6.99 20.09 10.30
N SER A 575 -8.12 20.13 11.01
CA SER A 575 -8.42 19.28 12.15
C SER A 575 -9.70 18.49 11.89
N PHE A 576 -9.74 17.25 12.36
CA PHE A 576 -10.90 16.39 12.18
C PHE A 576 -10.96 15.33 13.27
N GLY A 577 -12.15 15.06 13.78
CA GLY A 577 -12.34 14.05 14.81
C GLY A 577 -13.74 14.05 15.38
N PRO A 578 -14.06 13.04 16.21
CA PRO A 578 -15.28 13.06 16.99
C PRO A 578 -15.24 14.15 18.06
N ASP A 579 -16.40 14.65 18.46
CA ASP A 579 -16.53 15.44 19.69
C ASP A 579 -16.29 14.57 20.95
N GLU A 580 -16.18 15.21 22.11
CA GLU A 580 -15.84 14.53 23.39
C GLU A 580 -16.81 13.39 23.74
N GLU A 581 -18.07 13.50 23.31
CA GLU A 581 -19.13 12.51 23.56
C GLU A 581 -19.29 11.50 22.42
N ASN A 582 -18.47 11.56 21.36
CA ASN A 582 -18.58 10.76 20.14
C ASN A 582 -19.98 10.81 19.49
N LYS A 583 -20.67 11.94 19.64
CA LYS A 583 -21.98 12.24 19.08
C LYS A 583 -21.88 12.89 17.71
N ASN A 584 -20.86 13.69 17.45
CA ASN A 584 -20.69 14.37 16.17
C ASN A 584 -19.28 14.16 15.64
N PHE A 585 -19.13 14.15 14.33
CA PHE A 585 -17.84 14.20 13.67
C PHE A 585 -17.63 15.59 13.08
N ILE A 586 -16.57 16.26 13.50
CA ILE A 586 -16.29 17.65 13.13
C ILE A 586 -15.04 17.67 12.25
N VAL A 587 -15.13 18.38 11.13
CA VAL A 587 -14.01 18.68 10.22
C VAL A 587 -13.87 20.18 10.13
N THR A 588 -12.69 20.71 10.43
CA THR A 588 -12.39 22.14 10.29
C THR A 588 -11.24 22.32 9.32
N LEU A 589 -11.48 23.05 8.24
CA LEU A 589 -10.49 23.49 7.27
C LEU A 589 -10.16 24.97 7.51
N GLN A 590 -8.90 25.28 7.75
CA GLN A 590 -8.39 26.65 7.80
C GLN A 590 -7.97 27.10 6.41
N ALA A 591 -8.40 28.29 6.02
CA ALA A 591 -7.96 28.94 4.79
C ALA A 591 -6.47 29.24 4.87
N ARG A 592 -5.87 29.52 3.71
CA ARG A 592 -4.51 30.04 3.70
C ARG A 592 -4.43 31.35 4.52
N PRO A 593 -3.35 31.57 5.30
CA PRO A 593 -3.24 32.71 6.21
C PRO A 593 -2.94 34.04 5.49
N GLU A 594 -2.71 34.03 4.18
CA GLU A 594 -2.32 35.24 3.46
C GLU A 594 -3.46 36.25 3.36
N VAL A 595 -3.17 37.51 3.71
CA VAL A 595 -4.13 38.62 3.55
C VAL A 595 -4.19 39.02 2.08
N VAL A 596 -5.37 38.90 1.50
CA VAL A 596 -5.64 39.27 0.11
C VAL A 596 -6.00 40.74 0.02
N ASP A 597 -5.27 41.50 -0.79
CA ASP A 597 -5.61 42.88 -1.15
C ASP A 597 -6.89 42.86 -2.01
N GLU A 598 -7.96 43.46 -1.50
CA GLU A 598 -9.29 43.45 -2.13
C GLU A 598 -9.34 44.20 -3.48
N VAL A 599 -8.45 45.16 -3.70
CA VAL A 599 -8.43 45.99 -4.93
C VAL A 599 -7.67 45.29 -6.04
N THR A 600 -6.53 44.68 -5.70
CA THR A 600 -5.65 44.03 -6.69
C THR A 600 -5.90 42.53 -6.82
N ASN A 601 -6.70 41.94 -5.92
CA ASN A 601 -6.89 40.50 -5.75
C ASN A 601 -5.54 39.75 -5.69
N THR A 602 -4.55 40.36 -5.04
CA THR A 602 -3.21 39.80 -4.86
C THR A 602 -2.85 39.68 -3.40
N ALA A 603 -2.07 38.66 -3.06
CA ALA A 603 -1.58 38.46 -1.69
C ALA A 603 -0.06 38.30 -1.68
N LEU A 604 0.55 38.71 -0.58
CA LEU A 604 1.93 38.40 -0.25
C LEU A 604 1.96 37.15 0.66
N PRO A 605 2.95 36.26 0.53
CA PRO A 605 3.12 35.13 1.44
C PRO A 605 3.21 35.61 2.89
N ALA A 606 2.43 35.01 3.79
CA ALA A 606 2.41 35.37 5.22
C ALA A 606 3.76 35.05 5.90
N THR A 607 4.43 33.98 5.47
CA THR A 607 5.77 33.59 5.91
C THR A 607 6.80 33.93 4.83
N GLN A 608 7.76 34.81 5.15
CA GLN A 608 8.86 35.20 4.25
C GLN A 608 9.96 34.14 4.14
N GLU A 609 9.95 33.11 5.00
CA GLU A 609 10.94 32.04 4.97
C GLU A 609 10.54 30.95 3.97
N THR A 610 10.75 31.24 2.68
CA THR A 610 10.71 30.20 1.66
C THR A 610 12.00 29.40 1.69
N ILE A 611 11.93 28.11 2.05
CA ILE A 611 13.06 27.19 1.94
C ILE A 611 13.12 26.69 0.49
N ARG A 612 14.22 26.97 -0.20
CA ARG A 612 14.46 26.50 -1.58
C ARG A 612 15.23 25.19 -1.56
N PHE A 613 14.60 24.13 -2.02
CA PHE A 613 15.22 22.83 -2.25
C PHE A 613 15.76 22.77 -3.68
N ALA A 614 16.89 22.08 -3.84
CA ALA A 614 17.45 21.74 -5.14
C ALA A 614 17.64 20.23 -5.20
N ALA A 615 17.17 19.61 -6.28
CA ALA A 615 17.39 18.20 -6.51
C ALA A 615 18.88 17.91 -6.74
N ASN A 616 19.31 16.69 -6.43
CA ASN A 616 20.61 16.16 -6.81
C ASN A 616 20.57 15.47 -8.19
N ALA A 617 19.67 15.91 -9.08
CA ALA A 617 19.41 15.29 -10.37
C ALA A 617 19.67 16.26 -11.54
N LEU A 618 20.24 15.75 -12.63
CA LEU A 618 20.46 16.47 -13.88
C LEU A 618 19.60 15.85 -14.99
N VAL A 619 18.69 16.65 -15.55
CA VAL A 619 17.76 16.20 -16.59
C VAL A 619 18.49 16.11 -17.94
N PHE A 620 18.21 15.05 -18.71
CA PHE A 620 18.67 14.96 -20.09
C PHE A 620 17.88 15.95 -20.96
N HIS A 621 18.58 16.82 -21.67
CA HIS A 621 17.99 17.73 -22.66
C HIS A 621 17.92 17.08 -24.04
N GLU A 622 18.90 16.25 -24.39
CA GLU A 622 18.88 15.47 -25.63
C GLU A 622 19.39 14.05 -25.35
N LEU A 623 18.56 13.06 -25.67
CA LEU A 623 18.86 11.64 -25.58
C LEU A 623 19.37 11.12 -26.94
N PRO A 624 20.15 10.02 -26.95
CA PRO A 624 20.56 9.39 -28.21
C PRO A 624 19.33 8.92 -28.98
N LYS A 625 19.30 9.13 -30.30
CA LYS A 625 18.14 8.79 -31.14
C LYS A 625 18.16 7.34 -31.64
N THR A 626 19.36 6.78 -31.76
CA THR A 626 19.59 5.49 -32.43
C THR A 626 20.46 4.60 -31.59
N VAL A 627 20.10 3.32 -31.51
CA VAL A 627 20.89 2.24 -30.91
C VAL A 627 21.39 1.35 -32.04
N TRP A 628 22.70 1.16 -32.11
CA TRP A 628 23.35 0.30 -33.08
C TRP A 628 23.55 -1.08 -32.49
N CYS A 629 23.13 -2.10 -33.23
CA CYS A 629 23.17 -3.49 -32.81
C CYS A 629 23.98 -4.31 -33.81
N ALA A 630 24.85 -5.19 -33.34
CA ALA A 630 25.60 -6.10 -34.21
C ALA A 630 25.76 -7.49 -33.59
N SER A 631 25.67 -8.54 -34.41
CA SER A 631 25.84 -9.91 -33.93
C SER A 631 27.29 -10.19 -33.54
N THR A 632 27.48 -10.86 -32.41
CA THR A 632 28.79 -11.24 -31.85
C THR A 632 28.88 -12.74 -31.55
N THR A 633 30.09 -13.27 -31.49
CA THR A 633 30.37 -14.70 -31.19
C THR A 633 30.50 -14.99 -29.70
N VAL A 634 30.46 -13.96 -28.84
CA VAL A 634 30.64 -14.07 -27.39
C VAL A 634 29.40 -13.61 -26.63
N ARG A 635 29.17 -14.17 -25.44
CA ARG A 635 28.01 -13.84 -24.58
C ARG A 635 28.23 -12.68 -23.61
N SER A 636 29.47 -12.20 -23.47
CA SER A 636 29.80 -11.18 -22.46
C SER A 636 30.74 -10.11 -23.02
N MET A 637 30.59 -8.89 -22.49
CA MET A 637 31.46 -7.76 -22.84
C MET A 637 32.91 -8.00 -22.38
N ARG A 638 33.12 -8.70 -21.26
CA ARG A 638 34.46 -9.07 -20.76
C ARG A 638 35.19 -9.99 -21.74
N SER A 639 34.50 -11.01 -22.25
CA SER A 639 35.04 -11.93 -23.24
C SER A 639 35.33 -11.23 -24.57
N LEU A 640 34.53 -10.22 -24.94
CA LEU A 640 34.75 -9.40 -26.13
C LEU A 640 36.03 -8.55 -25.99
N ARG A 641 36.22 -7.91 -24.84
CA ARG A 641 37.42 -7.08 -24.54
C ARG A 641 38.70 -7.92 -24.43
N GLN A 642 38.64 -9.11 -23.82
CA GLN A 642 39.82 -10.00 -23.65
C GLN A 642 40.38 -10.52 -24.98
N LYS A 643 39.52 -10.80 -25.98
CA LYS A 643 39.97 -11.37 -27.27
C LYS A 643 40.84 -10.44 -28.12
N ARG A 644 40.82 -9.12 -27.91
CA ARG A 644 41.47 -8.12 -28.79
C ARG A 644 42.17 -6.98 -28.04
N GLY A 645 42.44 -7.14 -26.75
CA GLY A 645 43.25 -6.17 -25.99
C GLY A 645 42.58 -4.84 -25.71
N GLY A 646 41.30 -4.84 -25.28
CA GLY A 646 40.63 -3.79 -24.51
C GLY A 646 40.41 -2.39 -25.13
N ASP A 647 41.37 -1.86 -25.88
CA ASP A 647 41.57 -0.42 -25.99
C ASP A 647 40.88 0.24 -27.19
N ASN A 648 40.24 -0.48 -28.11
CA ASN A 648 39.61 0.12 -29.31
C ASN A 648 38.11 -0.20 -29.50
N LEU A 649 37.41 -0.64 -28.46
CA LEU A 649 35.97 -0.93 -28.54
C LEU A 649 35.15 0.24 -27.95
N PRO A 650 34.07 0.71 -28.64
CA PRO A 650 33.16 1.69 -28.07
C PRO A 650 32.44 1.14 -26.83
N GLY A 651 31.97 2.05 -25.98
CA GLY A 651 31.11 1.71 -24.84
C GLY A 651 29.85 0.99 -25.33
N GLY A 652 29.50 -0.13 -24.69
CA GLY A 652 28.36 -0.93 -25.10
C GLY A 652 28.18 -2.19 -24.26
N HIS A 653 27.09 -2.91 -24.52
CA HIS A 653 26.69 -4.08 -23.74
C HIS A 653 26.35 -5.26 -24.64
N VAL A 654 26.76 -6.46 -24.25
CA VAL A 654 26.40 -7.71 -24.95
C VAL A 654 25.23 -8.38 -24.24
N HIS A 655 24.14 -8.62 -24.96
CA HIS A 655 23.00 -9.40 -24.51
C HIS A 655 22.57 -10.35 -25.62
N ASP A 656 22.37 -11.62 -25.31
CA ASP A 656 21.95 -12.67 -26.25
C ASP A 656 22.73 -12.66 -27.58
N TYR A 657 24.07 -12.69 -27.46
CA TYR A 657 24.99 -12.67 -28.61
C TYR A 657 24.86 -11.45 -29.54
N THR A 658 24.21 -10.38 -29.07
CA THR A 658 24.07 -9.11 -29.77
C THR A 658 24.77 -8.03 -28.96
N PHE A 659 25.63 -7.26 -29.62
CA PHE A 659 26.28 -6.09 -29.05
C PHE A 659 25.44 -4.86 -29.34
N TYR A 660 25.06 -4.15 -28.28
CA TYR A 660 24.30 -2.90 -28.34
C TYR A 660 25.23 -1.74 -27.97
N THR A 661 25.16 -0.66 -28.72
CA THR A 661 25.91 0.58 -28.45
C THR A 661 25.14 1.79 -28.99
N PHE A 662 25.42 2.98 -28.44
CA PHE A 662 24.95 4.23 -29.02
C PHE A 662 25.93 4.82 -30.05
N PHE A 663 27.12 4.24 -30.19
CA PHE A 663 28.11 4.69 -31.16
C PHE A 663 27.79 4.15 -32.56
N ASP A 664 28.01 4.97 -33.58
CA ASP A 664 27.83 4.60 -34.98
C ASP A 664 28.81 3.48 -35.37
N LEU A 665 28.29 2.27 -35.52
CA LEU A 665 29.08 1.09 -35.86
C LEU A 665 29.53 1.10 -37.32
N ASP A 666 28.78 1.72 -38.22
CA ASP A 666 29.15 1.79 -39.64
C ASP A 666 30.36 2.72 -39.80
N HIS A 667 30.32 3.88 -39.15
CA HIS A 667 31.44 4.82 -39.15
C HIS A 667 32.70 4.18 -38.52
N LEU A 668 32.56 3.46 -37.40
CA LEU A 668 33.69 2.78 -36.74
C LEU A 668 34.21 1.55 -37.51
N SER A 669 33.38 0.90 -38.32
CA SER A 669 33.80 -0.24 -39.15
C SER A 669 34.76 0.15 -40.29
N SER A 670 34.78 1.43 -40.65
CA SER A 670 35.65 2.02 -41.67
C SER A 670 37.04 2.39 -41.13
N SER A 671 37.13 2.78 -39.85
CA SER A 671 38.37 3.21 -39.19
C SER A 671 39.06 2.12 -38.37
N THR A 672 38.31 1.12 -37.89
CA THR A 672 38.79 0.10 -36.93
C THR A 672 38.32 -1.30 -37.34
N SER A 673 39.16 -2.32 -37.18
CA SER A 673 38.75 -3.72 -37.40
C SER A 673 37.84 -4.20 -36.25
N LEU A 674 36.55 -3.90 -36.33
CA LEU A 674 35.57 -4.33 -35.33
C LEU A 674 35.26 -5.84 -35.42
N PRO A 675 35.05 -6.55 -34.29
CA PRO A 675 34.85 -8.01 -34.25
C PRO A 675 33.43 -8.48 -34.62
N PHE A 676 32.65 -7.65 -35.32
CA PHE A 676 31.26 -7.93 -35.69
C PHE A 676 31.17 -8.43 -37.13
N LYS A 677 30.15 -9.24 -37.45
CA LYS A 677 29.88 -9.57 -38.86
C LYS A 677 29.42 -8.29 -39.57
N ARG A 678 30.19 -7.79 -40.55
CA ARG A 678 29.88 -6.54 -41.29
C ARG A 678 28.45 -6.48 -41.85
N ASN A 679 27.85 -7.63 -42.20
CA ASN A 679 26.49 -7.70 -42.73
C ASN A 679 25.40 -7.93 -41.65
N SER A 680 25.70 -7.70 -40.37
CA SER A 680 24.78 -7.93 -39.24
C SER A 680 24.44 -6.69 -38.42
N VAL A 681 24.85 -5.52 -38.90
CA VAL A 681 24.55 -4.24 -38.24
C VAL A 681 23.10 -3.88 -38.51
N ILE A 682 22.33 -3.64 -37.46
CA ILE A 682 20.96 -3.13 -37.51
C ILE A 682 20.85 -1.93 -36.57
N THR A 683 19.91 -1.02 -36.84
CA THR A 683 19.60 0.12 -35.98
C THR A 683 18.23 -0.06 -35.35
N LEU A 684 18.09 0.41 -34.12
CA LEU A 684 16.83 0.49 -33.39
C LEU A 684 16.61 1.94 -32.93
N SER A 685 15.36 2.39 -32.91
CA SER A 685 14.98 3.59 -32.16
C SER A 685 14.97 3.32 -30.66
N ILE A 686 14.93 4.38 -29.85
CA ILE A 686 14.79 4.24 -28.39
C ILE A 686 13.46 3.58 -28.02
N ASP A 687 12.37 3.95 -28.66
CA ASP A 687 11.05 3.37 -28.38
C ASP A 687 11.02 1.86 -28.70
N GLU A 688 11.66 1.47 -29.81
CA GLU A 688 11.83 0.05 -30.18
C GLU A 688 12.67 -0.70 -29.14
N LEU A 689 13.77 -0.10 -28.66
CA LEU A 689 14.59 -0.70 -27.60
C LEU A 689 13.77 -0.89 -26.32
N LEU A 690 13.00 0.13 -25.91
CA LEU A 690 12.20 0.11 -24.69
C LEU A 690 11.03 -0.88 -24.74
N ALA A 691 10.51 -1.19 -25.94
CA ALA A 691 9.44 -2.15 -26.16
C ALA A 691 9.89 -3.63 -26.03
N ILE A 692 11.19 -3.93 -26.16
CA ILE A 692 11.73 -5.29 -26.05
C ILE A 692 11.79 -5.71 -24.56
N PRO A 693 11.58 -7.00 -24.21
CA PRO A 693 11.81 -7.50 -22.86
C PRO A 693 13.21 -7.14 -22.34
N ASN A 694 13.31 -6.56 -21.14
CA ASN A 694 14.54 -6.00 -20.56
C ASN A 694 15.13 -4.77 -21.27
N GLY A 695 14.40 -4.17 -22.22
CA GLY A 695 14.81 -2.97 -22.97
C GLY A 695 15.21 -1.80 -22.09
N ARG A 696 14.41 -1.48 -21.06
CA ARG A 696 14.72 -0.44 -20.05
C ARG A 696 16.05 -0.69 -19.33
N VAL A 697 16.30 -1.94 -18.93
CA VAL A 697 17.54 -2.32 -18.23
C VAL A 697 18.74 -2.18 -19.17
N LEU A 698 18.57 -2.54 -20.44
CA LEU A 698 19.60 -2.40 -21.46
C LEU A 698 19.90 -0.92 -21.76
N PHE A 699 18.88 -0.09 -21.91
CA PHE A 699 19.01 1.37 -22.08
C PHE A 699 19.83 1.99 -20.94
N VAL A 700 19.45 1.73 -19.68
CA VAL A 700 20.17 2.24 -18.51
C VAL A 700 21.63 1.80 -18.51
N LYS A 701 21.93 0.56 -18.89
CA LYS A 701 23.31 0.07 -18.99
C LYS A 701 24.11 0.82 -20.06
N LEU A 702 23.53 1.08 -21.24
CA LEU A 702 24.19 1.83 -22.30
C LEU A 702 24.45 3.29 -21.90
N MET A 703 23.47 3.94 -21.26
CA MET A 703 23.61 5.32 -20.77
C MET A 703 24.70 5.42 -19.69
N ASN A 704 24.78 4.44 -18.79
CA ASN A 704 25.85 4.38 -17.79
C ASN A 704 27.24 4.24 -18.42
N GLU A 705 27.40 3.47 -19.52
CA GLU A 705 28.67 3.38 -20.22
C GLU A 705 29.10 4.72 -20.84
N LEU A 706 28.16 5.50 -21.41
CA LEU A 706 28.44 6.85 -21.90
C LEU A 706 28.87 7.80 -20.77
N LEU A 707 28.17 7.75 -19.63
CA LEU A 707 28.51 8.55 -18.46
C LEU A 707 29.88 8.17 -17.90
N PHE A 708 30.19 6.88 -17.79
CA PHE A 708 31.48 6.42 -17.31
C PHE A 708 32.62 6.80 -18.26
N GLU A 709 32.38 6.83 -19.57
CA GLU A 709 33.35 7.34 -20.54
C GLU A 709 33.60 8.84 -20.32
N HIS A 710 32.55 9.64 -20.18
CA HIS A 710 32.68 11.06 -19.86
C HIS A 710 33.45 11.29 -18.55
N LEU A 711 33.16 10.53 -17.49
CA LEU A 711 33.87 10.59 -16.21
C LEU A 711 35.37 10.32 -16.36
N ARG A 712 35.76 9.36 -17.22
CA ARG A 712 37.18 9.11 -17.51
C ARG A 712 37.83 10.27 -18.24
N GLN A 713 37.12 10.86 -19.22
CA GLN A 713 37.62 12.00 -19.99
C GLN A 713 37.84 13.25 -19.13
N ILE A 714 37.04 13.44 -18.07
CA ILE A 714 37.28 14.52 -17.10
C ILE A 714 38.29 14.15 -16.00
N GLY A 715 38.95 12.99 -16.12
CA GLY A 715 40.07 12.57 -15.28
C GLY A 715 39.70 11.83 -14.00
N LEU A 716 38.47 11.32 -13.87
CA LEU A 716 38.06 10.46 -12.76
C LEU A 716 38.33 8.99 -13.06
N ARG A 717 38.63 8.23 -12.00
CA ARG A 717 38.62 6.78 -12.02
C ARG A 717 37.23 6.29 -11.61
N VAL A 718 36.69 5.32 -12.35
CA VAL A 718 35.36 4.74 -12.11
C VAL A 718 35.49 3.37 -11.46
N ASP A 719 34.87 3.18 -10.29
CA ASP A 719 34.62 1.87 -9.69
C ASP A 719 33.28 1.34 -10.20
N TYR A 720 33.34 0.40 -11.16
CA TYR A 720 32.14 -0.20 -11.77
C TYR A 720 31.30 -1.04 -10.79
N ARG A 721 31.91 -1.62 -9.75
CA ARG A 721 31.18 -2.46 -8.79
C ARG A 721 30.33 -1.59 -7.86
N ARG A 722 30.88 -0.45 -7.43
CA ARG A 722 30.20 0.48 -6.51
C ARG A 722 29.51 1.66 -7.23
N ARG A 723 29.67 1.76 -8.55
CA ARG A 723 29.19 2.87 -9.40
C ARG A 723 29.60 4.25 -8.88
N ARG A 724 30.80 4.33 -8.32
CA ARG A 724 31.38 5.58 -7.79
C ARG A 724 32.54 6.02 -8.65
N ALA A 725 32.72 7.31 -8.79
CA ALA A 725 33.88 7.89 -9.45
C ALA A 725 34.60 8.88 -8.52
N HIS A 726 35.93 8.88 -8.59
CA HIS A 726 36.77 9.77 -7.79
C HIS A 726 38.02 10.18 -8.56
N TYR A 727 38.62 11.29 -8.18
CA TYR A 727 39.93 11.69 -8.73
C TYR A 727 41.06 10.87 -8.09
N PRO A 728 42.02 10.35 -8.88
CA PRO A 728 43.23 9.76 -8.34
C PRO A 728 44.17 10.85 -7.79
N LYS A 729 45.09 10.46 -6.90
CA LYS A 729 46.17 11.33 -6.42
C LYS A 729 47.06 11.76 -7.59
N PRO A 730 47.59 12.99 -7.56
CA PRO A 730 48.62 13.40 -8.51
C PRO A 730 49.93 12.63 -8.27
N GLU A 731 50.77 12.53 -9.29
CA GLU A 731 52.04 11.78 -9.21
C GLU A 731 52.98 12.36 -8.15
N ASN A 732 53.02 13.70 -8.03
CA ASN A 732 53.99 14.43 -7.20
C ASN A 732 53.41 15.02 -5.91
N SER A 733 52.19 14.63 -5.49
CA SER A 733 51.57 15.17 -4.26
C SER A 733 50.62 14.18 -3.60
N ASN A 734 50.56 14.26 -2.26
CA ASN A 734 49.67 13.46 -1.43
C ASN A 734 48.29 14.12 -1.22
N GLU A 735 48.10 15.33 -1.76
CA GLU A 735 46.82 16.02 -1.81
C GLU A 735 46.48 16.47 -3.24
N ARG A 736 45.20 16.40 -3.60
CA ARG A 736 44.66 17.00 -4.83
C ARG A 736 43.64 18.07 -4.46
N LYS A 737 43.88 19.31 -4.89
CA LYS A 737 42.96 20.44 -4.71
C LYS A 737 42.46 20.90 -6.07
N ILE A 738 41.15 21.11 -6.19
CA ILE A 738 40.49 21.57 -7.41
C ILE A 738 39.74 22.87 -7.10
N SER A 739 40.01 23.90 -7.88
CA SER A 739 39.27 25.17 -7.82
C SER A 739 38.16 25.20 -8.85
N TYR A 740 36.99 25.67 -8.46
CA TYR A 740 35.81 25.77 -9.31
C TYR A 740 34.99 27.05 -9.01
N LYS A 741 34.14 27.45 -9.94
CA LYS A 741 33.14 28.52 -9.75
C LYS A 741 32.02 27.99 -8.84
N GLY A 742 32.11 28.29 -7.54
CA GLY A 742 31.02 28.04 -6.61
C GLY A 742 29.86 29.02 -6.79
N ARG A 743 28.78 28.83 -6.02
CA ARG A 743 27.54 29.64 -6.13
C ARG A 743 27.75 31.14 -5.91
N VAL A 744 28.64 31.51 -4.99
CA VAL A 744 28.87 32.91 -4.56
C VAL A 744 30.25 33.42 -4.95
N ARG A 745 31.27 32.54 -4.91
CA ARG A 745 32.66 32.87 -5.19
C ARG A 745 33.41 31.65 -5.74
N LYS A 746 34.59 31.89 -6.30
CA LYS A 746 35.55 30.83 -6.63
C LYS A 746 35.92 30.07 -5.34
N ALA A 747 35.74 28.76 -5.34
CA ALA A 747 35.97 27.88 -4.20
C ALA A 747 37.03 26.83 -4.56
N THR A 748 37.79 26.37 -3.58
CA THR A 748 38.79 25.31 -3.76
C THR A 748 38.45 24.15 -2.83
N ARG A 749 38.30 22.94 -3.37
CA ARG A 749 38.04 21.71 -2.62
C ARG A 749 39.23 20.77 -2.69
N THR A 750 39.61 20.21 -1.55
CA THR A 750 40.53 19.08 -1.50
C THR A 750 39.75 17.82 -1.83
N VAL A 751 40.03 17.21 -2.97
CA VAL A 751 39.33 16.02 -3.48
C VAL A 751 40.06 14.72 -3.20
N VAL A 752 41.36 14.79 -2.92
CA VAL A 752 42.18 13.67 -2.44
C VAL A 752 43.05 14.16 -1.29
N LYS A 753 43.09 13.41 -0.19
CA LYS A 753 43.90 13.72 0.99
C LYS A 753 44.53 12.44 1.56
N ALA A 754 45.84 12.40 1.70
CA ALA A 754 46.52 11.34 2.45
C ALA A 754 46.27 11.47 3.96
N ARG A 755 46.08 10.34 4.64
CA ARG A 755 45.98 10.22 6.08
C ARG A 755 47.20 9.47 6.60
N SER A 756 47.98 10.13 7.44
CA SER A 756 49.19 9.60 8.08
C SER A 756 48.95 9.29 9.55
N LYS A 757 49.83 8.48 10.15
CA LYS A 757 49.82 8.20 11.59
C LYS A 757 50.13 9.45 12.42
N ARG A 758 49.61 9.55 13.65
CA ARG A 758 49.77 10.74 14.52
C ARG A 758 51.24 11.10 14.80
N ASP A 759 52.14 10.10 14.81
CA ASP A 759 53.57 10.26 15.09
C ASP A 759 54.51 9.72 14.00
N SER A 760 54.00 9.42 12.79
CA SER A 760 54.83 9.02 11.63
C SER A 760 54.39 9.70 10.33
N LYS A 761 55.33 9.91 9.41
CA LYS A 761 55.03 10.33 8.02
C LYS A 761 54.48 9.20 7.15
N ASP A 762 54.34 7.99 7.71
CA ASP A 762 53.78 6.85 7.01
C ASP A 762 52.28 7.06 6.71
N ILE A 763 51.92 6.89 5.45
CA ILE A 763 50.57 7.06 4.94
C ILE A 763 49.81 5.75 5.18
N ILE A 764 48.70 5.83 5.92
CA ILE A 764 47.84 4.69 6.22
C ILE A 764 46.88 4.46 5.05
N TYR A 765 46.26 5.53 4.55
CA TYR A 765 45.38 5.49 3.39
C TYR A 765 45.12 6.89 2.79
N PHE A 766 44.46 6.92 1.65
CA PHE A 766 43.99 8.12 0.97
C PHE A 766 42.46 8.21 1.03
N GLU A 767 41.97 9.39 1.43
CA GLU A 767 40.57 9.78 1.40
C GLU A 767 40.27 10.50 0.07
N HIS A 768 39.25 10.03 -0.65
CA HIS A 768 38.79 10.62 -1.89
C HIS A 768 37.35 11.11 -1.74
N LYS A 769 37.06 12.34 -2.16
CA LYS A 769 35.69 12.73 -2.49
C LYS A 769 35.27 11.95 -3.74
N ALA A 770 34.09 11.34 -3.67
CA ALA A 770 33.53 10.51 -4.72
C ALA A 770 32.09 10.96 -5.06
N VAL A 771 31.63 10.58 -6.24
CA VAL A 771 30.24 10.73 -6.67
C VAL A 771 29.74 9.42 -7.24
N ALA A 772 28.58 8.96 -6.76
CA ALA A 772 27.82 7.93 -7.46
C ALA A 772 26.91 8.60 -8.49
N VAL A 773 26.90 8.04 -9.69
CA VAL A 773 26.12 8.56 -10.82
C VAL A 773 25.16 7.47 -11.26
N GLN A 774 23.86 7.78 -11.26
CA GLN A 774 22.81 6.82 -11.61
C GLN A 774 21.80 7.42 -12.57
N VAL A 775 21.56 6.74 -13.69
CA VAL A 775 20.46 7.05 -14.60
C VAL A 775 19.16 6.50 -14.01
N MET A 776 18.16 7.38 -13.84
CA MET A 776 16.85 7.06 -13.29
C MET A 776 15.72 7.49 -14.23
N ASP A 777 14.67 6.67 -14.25
CA ASP A 777 13.42 6.86 -14.97
C ASP A 777 12.46 7.65 -14.06
N PHE A 778 11.95 8.79 -14.54
CA PHE A 778 10.97 9.63 -13.87
C PHE A 778 9.63 9.66 -14.63
N ASN A 779 9.27 8.53 -15.26
CA ASN A 779 8.07 8.32 -16.10
C ASN A 779 8.04 9.16 -17.37
N ASP A 780 7.97 10.49 -17.22
CA ASP A 780 7.88 11.44 -18.33
C ASP A 780 9.27 11.86 -18.86
N ASP A 781 10.31 11.72 -18.03
CA ASP A 781 11.69 12.11 -18.35
C ASP A 781 12.74 11.17 -17.73
N TRP A 782 13.97 11.23 -18.26
CA TRP A 782 15.15 10.57 -17.69
C TRP A 782 16.08 11.61 -17.05
N ALA A 783 16.70 11.25 -15.93
CA ALA A 783 17.69 12.10 -15.28
C ALA A 783 18.87 11.31 -14.71
N VAL A 784 19.98 12.03 -14.51
CA VAL A 784 21.17 11.55 -13.82
C VAL A 784 21.16 12.03 -12.38
N VAL A 785 21.01 11.10 -11.45
CA VAL A 785 21.09 11.36 -10.00
C VAL A 785 22.53 11.27 -9.54
N LEU A 786 22.96 12.29 -8.80
CA LEU A 786 24.28 12.43 -8.21
C LEU A 786 24.20 12.18 -6.72
N SER A 787 24.96 11.21 -6.21
CA SER A 787 25.09 10.98 -4.77
C SER A 787 26.54 11.20 -4.36
N PRO A 788 26.88 12.39 -3.82
CA PRO A 788 28.20 12.63 -3.26
C PRO A 788 28.51 11.66 -2.11
N GLY A 789 29.77 11.35 -1.93
CA GLY A 789 30.24 10.53 -0.82
C GLY A 789 31.76 10.44 -0.80
N TYR A 790 32.27 9.38 -0.16
CA TYR A 790 33.72 9.16 -0.02
C TYR A 790 34.13 7.77 -0.49
N THR A 791 35.37 7.66 -0.96
CA THR A 791 36.04 6.39 -1.26
C THR A 791 37.43 6.43 -0.64
N PHE A 792 37.90 5.28 -0.14
CA PHE A 792 39.20 5.19 0.53
C PHE A 792 40.07 4.16 -0.17
N THR A 793 41.32 4.53 -0.45
CA THR A 793 42.28 3.66 -1.16
C THR A 793 43.62 3.61 -0.44
N ARG A 794 44.37 2.51 -0.60
CA ARG A 794 45.73 2.36 -0.05
C ARG A 794 46.77 3.10 -0.89
N ASP A 795 46.62 3.04 -2.21
CA ASP A 795 47.56 3.58 -3.19
C ASP A 795 47.29 5.05 -3.58
N GLY A 796 46.14 5.59 -3.17
CA GLY A 796 45.66 6.91 -3.59
C GLY A 796 45.21 6.96 -5.04
N VAL A 797 45.02 5.81 -5.69
CA VAL A 797 44.61 5.75 -7.09
C VAL A 797 43.33 4.93 -7.21
N GLY A 798 43.31 3.68 -6.76
CA GLY A 798 42.13 2.83 -6.92
C GLY A 798 42.17 1.48 -6.23
N TRP A 799 43.17 1.17 -5.39
CA TRP A 799 43.18 -0.05 -4.59
C TRP A 799 42.39 0.17 -3.28
N PRO A 800 41.14 -0.32 -3.16
CA PRO A 800 40.31 -0.06 -1.98
C PRO A 800 40.87 -0.69 -0.70
N ILE A 801 40.61 -0.04 0.44
CA ILE A 801 40.76 -0.66 1.76
C ILE A 801 39.69 -1.76 1.96
N GLY A 802 39.89 -2.69 2.90
CA GLY A 802 38.95 -3.77 3.23
C GLY A 802 37.48 -3.33 3.31
N ARG A 803 36.55 -4.21 2.90
CA ARG A 803 35.13 -3.87 2.67
C ARG A 803 34.43 -3.32 3.91
N GLU A 804 34.69 -3.87 5.09
CA GLU A 804 34.11 -3.41 6.36
C GLU A 804 34.63 -2.03 6.76
N ARG A 805 35.95 -1.79 6.66
CA ARG A 805 36.59 -0.48 6.89
C ARG A 805 36.00 0.63 6.00
N ILE A 806 35.74 0.37 4.72
CA ILE A 806 35.18 1.39 3.81
C ILE A 806 33.75 1.78 4.20
N ASN A 807 32.90 0.81 4.56
CA ASN A 807 31.50 1.10 4.90
C ASN A 807 31.41 1.87 6.23
N VAL A 808 32.19 1.50 7.24
CA VAL A 808 32.24 2.21 8.53
C VAL A 808 32.75 3.63 8.35
N LEU A 809 33.89 3.81 7.65
CA LEU A 809 34.48 5.14 7.42
C LEU A 809 33.61 6.02 6.53
N SER A 810 32.98 5.46 5.47
CA SER A 810 32.10 6.21 4.58
C SER A 810 30.81 6.64 5.28
N THR A 811 30.23 5.78 6.12
CA THR A 811 28.99 6.09 6.86
C THR A 811 29.25 7.14 7.93
N ARG A 812 30.34 7.01 8.69
CA ARG A 812 30.74 8.01 9.70
C ARG A 812 31.14 9.35 9.11
N ARG A 813 31.77 9.38 7.92
CA ARG A 813 32.10 10.64 7.24
C ARG A 813 30.85 11.33 6.67
N ALA A 814 29.93 10.56 6.09
CA ALA A 814 28.65 11.07 5.60
C ALA A 814 27.76 11.60 6.74
N ALA A 815 27.86 11.04 7.95
CA ALA A 815 27.16 11.57 9.13
C ALA A 815 27.59 12.99 9.53
N LYS A 816 28.73 13.48 9.04
CA LYS A 816 29.20 14.88 9.24
C LYS A 816 28.71 15.84 8.13
N ASP A 817 28.08 15.35 7.07
CA ASP A 817 27.67 16.17 5.92
C ASP A 817 26.17 16.53 6.02
N PHE A 818 25.88 17.71 6.55
CA PHE A 818 24.52 18.28 6.59
C PHE A 818 24.08 18.88 5.25
N ASN A 819 22.79 19.22 5.12
CA ASN A 819 22.15 19.69 3.88
C ASN A 819 22.97 20.75 3.11
N GLN A 820 23.58 21.72 3.80
CA GLN A 820 24.39 22.74 3.13
C GLN A 820 25.70 22.18 2.56
N ALA A 821 26.39 21.28 3.29
CA ALA A 821 27.62 20.64 2.83
C ALA A 821 27.35 19.74 1.62
N VAL A 822 26.29 18.93 1.69
CA VAL A 822 25.84 18.06 0.59
C VAL A 822 25.49 18.90 -0.65
N HIS A 823 24.75 19.99 -0.48
CA HIS A 823 24.39 20.88 -1.59
C HIS A 823 25.63 21.50 -2.26
N GLN A 824 26.65 21.87 -1.48
CA GLN A 824 27.90 22.36 -2.04
C GLN A 824 28.71 21.26 -2.77
N ASP A 825 28.65 20.01 -2.30
CA ASP A 825 29.27 18.88 -2.96
C ASP A 825 28.57 18.51 -4.27
N VAL A 826 27.23 18.54 -4.30
CA VAL A 826 26.45 18.43 -5.54
C VAL A 826 26.85 19.53 -6.51
N THR A 827 26.91 20.79 -6.05
CA THR A 827 27.34 21.93 -6.89
C THR A 827 28.74 21.71 -7.45
N PHE A 828 29.68 21.20 -6.64
CA PHE A 828 31.03 20.87 -7.09
C PHE A 828 31.02 19.82 -8.20
N TRP A 829 30.31 18.72 -8.01
CA TRP A 829 30.26 17.65 -9.02
C TRP A 829 29.58 18.09 -10.32
N ILE A 830 28.54 18.91 -10.24
CA ILE A 830 27.91 19.51 -11.43
C ILE A 830 28.90 20.40 -12.19
N ALA A 831 29.70 21.22 -11.49
CA ALA A 831 30.72 22.04 -12.11
C ALA A 831 31.80 21.19 -12.82
N MET A 832 32.21 20.06 -12.21
CA MET A 832 33.19 19.15 -12.82
C MET A 832 32.62 18.41 -14.04
N LEU A 833 31.39 17.93 -13.97
CA LEU A 833 30.70 17.25 -15.07
C LEU A 833 30.49 18.19 -16.27
N SER A 834 30.00 19.40 -16.01
CA SER A 834 29.76 20.39 -17.08
C SER A 834 31.03 21.06 -17.62
N GLY A 835 32.17 20.90 -16.95
CA GLY A 835 33.37 21.69 -17.25
C GLY A 835 33.13 23.19 -17.10
N GLU A 836 32.24 23.58 -16.18
CA GLU A 836 31.76 24.96 -15.96
C GLU A 836 31.09 25.63 -17.18
N SER A 837 30.60 24.86 -18.16
CA SER A 837 29.76 25.41 -19.23
C SER A 837 28.47 25.99 -18.65
N GLY A 838 27.90 27.02 -19.29
CA GLY A 838 26.61 27.59 -18.91
C GLY A 838 25.44 26.92 -19.64
N GLY A 839 24.34 26.63 -18.93
CA GLY A 839 23.09 26.13 -19.50
C GLY A 839 23.08 24.60 -19.64
N VAL A 840 23.59 24.10 -20.76
CA VAL A 840 23.67 22.66 -21.04
C VAL A 840 25.11 22.22 -21.32
N PHE A 841 25.37 20.93 -21.21
CA PHE A 841 26.66 20.34 -21.55
C PHE A 841 26.49 18.98 -22.23
N ALA A 842 27.38 18.69 -23.18
CA ALA A 842 27.41 17.40 -23.87
C ALA A 842 28.36 16.44 -23.15
N LEU A 843 28.02 15.15 -23.16
CA LEU A 843 28.94 14.10 -22.70
C LEU A 843 30.16 14.03 -23.62
N ARG A 844 31.33 13.84 -23.01
CA ARG A 844 32.62 13.71 -23.72
C ARG A 844 32.96 12.25 -23.91
N CYS A 845 33.62 11.92 -25.01
CA CYS A 845 34.22 10.61 -25.22
C CYS A 845 35.66 10.77 -25.68
N ARG A 846 36.38 9.67 -25.78
CA ARG A 846 37.74 9.60 -26.32
C ARG A 846 37.80 10.07 -27.78
N GLU A 847 38.87 10.78 -28.14
CA GLU A 847 39.05 11.45 -29.44
C GLU A 847 38.86 10.53 -30.66
N ASP A 848 39.25 9.25 -30.55
CA ASP A 848 39.11 8.25 -31.61
C ASP A 848 37.66 7.77 -31.83
N LEU A 849 36.75 8.00 -30.87
CA LEU A 849 35.33 7.66 -30.97
C LEU A 849 34.44 8.87 -31.25
N GLU A 850 34.93 10.10 -31.12
CA GLU A 850 34.15 11.33 -31.32
C GLU A 850 33.36 11.38 -32.64
N PRO A 851 33.92 10.97 -33.80
CA PRO A 851 33.19 10.99 -35.07
C PRO A 851 31.96 10.07 -35.11
N ALA A 852 31.93 9.06 -34.23
CA ALA A 852 30.86 8.08 -34.14
C ALA A 852 30.04 8.23 -32.84
N ALA A 853 30.29 9.27 -32.04
CA ALA A 853 29.67 9.44 -30.74
C ALA A 853 28.24 9.97 -30.85
N PRO A 854 27.31 9.48 -29.99
CA PRO A 854 25.97 10.04 -29.94
C PRO A 854 25.98 11.44 -29.33
N THR A 855 25.08 12.31 -29.79
CA THR A 855 24.81 13.59 -29.10
C THR A 855 23.94 13.33 -27.87
N VAL A 856 24.53 13.48 -26.69
CA VAL A 856 23.82 13.39 -25.40
C VAL A 856 24.10 14.64 -24.59
N VAL A 857 23.04 15.37 -24.25
CA VAL A 857 23.12 16.70 -23.64
C VAL A 857 22.36 16.70 -22.31
N LEU A 858 22.96 17.27 -21.27
CA LEU A 858 22.37 17.42 -19.94
C LEU A 858 22.25 18.88 -19.53
N SER A 859 21.23 19.19 -18.74
CA SER A 859 21.16 20.46 -18.01
C SER A 859 22.26 20.53 -16.95
N ASN A 860 22.90 21.69 -16.81
CA ASN A 860 23.81 21.97 -15.70
C ASN A 860 23.12 22.56 -14.47
N ARG A 861 21.78 22.78 -14.53
CA ARG A 861 20.97 23.29 -13.42
C ARG A 861 20.08 22.18 -12.89
N PRO A 862 20.18 21.82 -11.61
CA PRO A 862 19.23 20.92 -11.00
C PRO A 862 17.86 21.60 -10.86
N PRO A 863 16.75 20.84 -10.99
CA PRO A 863 15.42 21.33 -10.65
C PRO A 863 15.37 21.88 -9.21
N THR A 864 14.70 23.01 -9.02
CA THR A 864 14.51 23.61 -7.69
C THR A 864 13.05 23.85 -7.39
N VAL A 865 12.65 23.66 -6.15
CA VAL A 865 11.30 23.94 -5.63
C VAL A 865 11.41 24.75 -4.35
N SER A 866 10.45 25.62 -4.09
CA SER A 866 10.41 26.44 -2.87
C SER A 866 9.17 26.10 -2.06
N PHE A 867 9.33 25.83 -0.76
CA PHE A 867 8.24 25.56 0.19
C PHE A 867 8.24 26.63 1.30
N GLY A 868 7.10 26.82 1.97
CA GLY A 868 7.04 27.62 3.20
C GLY A 868 7.66 26.85 4.37
N SER A 869 8.33 27.55 5.29
CA SER A 869 9.04 26.95 6.43
C SER A 869 8.15 26.13 7.37
N GLU A 870 6.85 26.46 7.48
CA GLU A 870 5.88 25.76 8.33
C GLU A 870 5.67 24.29 7.98
N MET A 871 5.88 23.90 6.71
CA MET A 871 5.69 22.51 6.24
C MET A 871 6.67 21.51 6.90
N PHE A 872 7.75 21.99 7.51
CA PHE A 872 8.81 21.17 8.10
C PHE A 872 9.02 21.40 9.60
N ALA A 873 8.13 22.17 10.26
CA ALA A 873 8.26 22.49 11.69
C ALA A 873 8.26 21.26 12.61
N GLY A 874 7.74 20.11 12.17
CA GLY A 874 7.79 18.83 12.89
C GLY A 874 9.05 17.98 12.64
N ALA A 875 9.93 18.40 11.73
CA ALA A 875 11.13 17.66 11.33
C ALA A 875 12.46 18.33 11.75
N ASN A 876 12.41 19.23 12.74
CA ASN A 876 13.61 19.69 13.43
C ASN A 876 14.15 18.54 14.30
N GLY A 877 14.83 17.60 13.66
CA GLY A 877 15.80 16.75 14.32
C GLY A 877 16.79 17.67 15.05
N GLY A 878 16.92 17.45 16.36
CA GLY A 878 17.62 18.36 17.27
C GLY A 878 18.98 18.79 16.74
N ASP A 879 19.28 20.06 16.95
CA ASP A 879 20.64 20.59 16.90
C ASP A 879 21.50 19.76 17.85
N LEU A 880 22.19 18.75 17.31
CA LEU A 880 23.24 18.03 18.01
C LEU A 880 24.43 18.99 18.14
N GLU A 881 24.72 19.37 19.38
CA GLU A 881 25.78 20.32 19.73
C GLU A 881 27.15 19.88 19.18
N ASP A 882 27.95 20.87 18.74
CA ASP A 882 29.32 20.72 18.22
C ASP A 882 30.32 20.01 19.17
N SER A 883 29.91 19.64 20.39
CA SER A 883 30.78 19.09 21.44
C SER A 883 31.03 17.57 21.34
N GLU A 884 30.15 16.80 20.68
CA GLU A 884 30.34 15.34 20.46
C GLU A 884 31.30 15.01 19.29
N PHE A 885 31.78 16.03 18.55
CA PHE A 885 32.42 15.84 17.25
C PHE A 885 33.96 15.74 17.26
N THR A 886 34.63 16.12 18.36
CA THR A 886 36.08 15.95 18.54
C THR A 886 36.47 14.53 18.97
N ASP A 887 35.65 13.87 19.77
CA ASP A 887 35.95 12.56 20.35
C ASP A 887 35.91 11.44 19.29
N LEU A 888 35.04 11.58 18.28
CA LEU A 888 34.91 10.65 17.16
C LEU A 888 36.11 10.66 16.19
N GLU A 889 36.89 11.75 16.09
CA GLU A 889 38.12 11.76 15.27
C GLU A 889 39.28 11.03 15.96
N GLU A 890 39.29 11.02 17.29
CA GLU A 890 40.22 10.23 18.09
C GLU A 890 39.85 8.74 18.03
N GLU A 891 38.56 8.41 18.10
CA GLU A 891 38.06 7.04 18.03
C GLU A 891 38.29 6.40 16.64
N ILE A 892 38.17 7.16 15.55
CA ILE A 892 38.50 6.69 14.19
C ILE A 892 40.01 6.43 14.03
N ALA A 893 40.86 7.24 14.67
CA ALA A 893 42.30 7.02 14.68
C ALA A 893 42.68 5.78 15.53
N GLN A 894 42.01 5.58 16.67
CA GLN A 894 42.22 4.43 17.56
C GLN A 894 41.74 3.11 16.94
N LEU A 895 40.59 3.09 16.25
CA LEU A 895 40.09 1.91 15.54
C LEU A 895 40.97 1.49 14.36
N ALA A 896 41.61 2.47 13.71
CA ALA A 896 42.60 2.19 12.66
C ALA A 896 43.90 1.59 13.23
N GLU A 897 44.25 1.90 14.48
CA GLU A 897 45.42 1.34 15.18
C GLU A 897 45.13 -0.02 15.84
N SER A 898 43.91 -0.28 16.30
CA SER A 898 43.58 -1.52 17.03
C SER A 898 43.48 -2.78 16.16
N GLU A 899 43.16 -2.67 14.86
CA GLU A 899 43.04 -3.83 13.96
C GLU A 899 44.36 -4.22 13.23
N GLU A 900 45.44 -3.44 13.33
CA GLU A 900 46.77 -3.90 12.88
C GLU A 900 47.37 -4.94 13.84
N MET A 901 46.90 -5.00 15.09
CA MET A 901 47.24 -6.11 15.98
C MET A 901 46.55 -7.42 15.60
N SER A 902 45.47 -7.40 14.80
CA SER A 902 44.84 -8.61 14.25
C SER A 902 45.37 -8.99 12.87
N ASP A 903 45.64 -8.01 11.98
CA ASP A 903 46.19 -8.29 10.63
C ASP A 903 47.69 -8.69 10.66
N SER A 904 48.41 -8.46 11.77
CA SER A 904 49.78 -8.98 11.97
C SER A 904 49.85 -10.45 12.42
N HIS A 905 48.70 -11.12 12.54
CA HIS A 905 48.61 -12.57 12.76
C HIS A 905 48.18 -13.39 11.54
N ASP A 906 47.81 -12.75 10.43
CA ASP A 906 47.43 -13.41 9.17
C ASP A 906 48.41 -13.11 8.02
N VAL A 907 49.68 -12.82 8.34
CA VAL A 907 50.78 -12.88 7.35
C VAL A 907 51.33 -14.30 7.34
N ASP A 908 50.53 -15.25 6.87
CA ASP A 908 50.97 -16.54 6.32
C ASP A 908 49.80 -17.19 5.59
N GLY A 909 49.62 -16.85 4.31
CA GLY A 909 48.71 -17.62 3.45
C GLY A 909 48.09 -16.84 2.29
N GLU A 910 48.54 -17.20 1.09
CA GLU A 910 47.84 -17.09 -0.19
C GLU A 910 48.01 -15.79 -1.01
N GLU A 911 48.92 -15.92 -1.97
CA GLU A 911 49.02 -15.17 -3.21
C GLU A 911 47.65 -15.06 -3.92
N ILE A 912 47.35 -13.86 -4.42
CA ILE A 912 46.08 -13.49 -5.06
C ILE A 912 46.24 -13.52 -6.59
N GLU A 913 45.33 -14.23 -7.28
CA GLU A 913 44.96 -14.05 -8.71
C GLU A 913 43.55 -13.44 -8.88
#